data_AF-A0A7S4A803-F1
#
_entry.id   AF-A0A7S4A803-F1
#
_cell.length_a   1.000
_cell.length_b   1.000
_cell.length_c   1.000
_cell.angle_alpha   90.00
_cell.angle_beta   90.00
_cell.angle_gamma   90.00
#
_symmetry.space_group_name_H-M   'P 1'
#
loop_
_entity.id
_entity.type
_entity.pdbx_description
1 polymer ?
#
loop_
_entity_poly.entity_id
_entity_poly.type
_entity_poly.pdbx_seq_one_letter_code
_entity_poly.pdbx_strand_id
1 'polypeptide(L)'
;MRLLMRRLALRPGTAATRATLRRALFTYDLPAERIASHPADPRGSSKLLVYRNTHLEDATFSDLDGYLPEGALVVANDSRVVRARLACSTDGAPFEVLLLAPADATADPAALVAAGADGQAWAAMARTTNIGEGSILKVEGSEAHLRVSRVVSPWVEHGEDDGTEVEIVVEAAGTLADLLDVCGEVPVPPYLGRSVEASDDEDYQTTYASEQGSVAAPTAGLHFTGEHWARVQNNFETARVTLHVGAGTFRPVTGSIDEHDMHAERFSVTRATVEALIAAKRDGRSIVAVGTTSCRALESLYLLAVKIASITPCAMKGQELRKRAVLGDLGALPQWSGRGDRPDVVQTFESLLQTSPADTFAASTSLCITNDGRWRFSVVDALVTNFHHPDSTLLHLVDAFLAGKARDLYRRALAGDYRFLSYGDACYLTRSMDEHAAAAVEPRTERVAGLGAEEQCAAAAPNETERPKVLLHSCCAPCSGAMIEEMVEKQDADVTIFFYNPNIHPRAEYELRKRENEEYARRLGVPFVDGDYDPDEWYKRARGMEFSPERGSRCTMCFDMRMDRTALYAHEWGFSHIATTNSTSRWKDEQQVDDSGRRAAAKYDLTYMDDDWKTDVMTARKYEINAQQSFYKQEYCGCSFSLRDNNFHRAKEGLDPIKPAQGDVYSDPLADAAEESPEVVDAFFRDAPAFSEELRGVYKTRRRARDASVSGNNW
;
A
#
# COMPACT_ATOMS: atom_id res chain seq x y z
N MET A 1 -44.67 -24.91 -24.86
CA MET A 1 -43.81 -23.76 -25.27
C MET A 1 -44.18 -22.39 -24.67
N ARG A 2 -44.99 -22.31 -23.59
CA ARG A 2 -45.25 -21.06 -22.83
C ARG A 2 -44.81 -21.13 -21.35
N LEU A 3 -43.95 -22.09 -20.99
CA LEU A 3 -43.45 -22.26 -19.61
C LEU A 3 -41.92 -22.19 -19.48
N LEU A 4 -41.18 -21.89 -20.55
CA LEU A 4 -39.71 -21.86 -20.57
C LEU A 4 -39.10 -20.44 -20.72
N MET A 5 -39.89 -19.39 -20.53
CA MET A 5 -39.47 -17.98 -20.67
C MET A 5 -39.76 -17.20 -19.37
N ARG A 6 -39.31 -17.71 -18.22
CA ARG A 6 -39.44 -17.03 -16.92
C ARG A 6 -38.16 -17.04 -16.06
N ARG A 7 -36.99 -17.29 -16.67
CA ARG A 7 -35.70 -17.38 -15.92
C ARG A 7 -34.55 -16.50 -16.43
N LEU A 8 -34.78 -15.56 -17.33
CA LEU A 8 -33.72 -14.67 -17.81
C LEU A 8 -34.21 -13.23 -17.97
N ALA A 9 -34.27 -12.49 -16.85
CA ALA A 9 -34.28 -11.03 -16.84
C ALA A 9 -34.02 -10.48 -15.42
N LEU A 10 -32.84 -10.75 -14.86
CA LEU A 10 -32.24 -9.83 -13.90
C LEU A 10 -31.13 -9.10 -14.64
N ARG A 11 -31.45 -7.90 -15.14
CA ARG A 11 -30.45 -6.95 -15.65
C ARG A 11 -29.53 -6.55 -14.49
N PRO A 12 -28.21 -6.31 -14.71
CA PRO A 12 -27.36 -5.79 -13.66
C PRO A 12 -27.87 -4.40 -13.26
N GLY A 13 -28.27 -4.25 -12.00
CA GLY A 13 -28.79 -3.00 -11.47
C GLY A 13 -27.77 -1.87 -11.54
N THR A 14 -28.26 -0.65 -11.71
CA THR A 14 -27.51 0.60 -11.64
C THR A 14 -26.73 0.72 -10.32
N ALA A 15 -25.66 1.53 -10.28
CA ALA A 15 -24.83 1.75 -9.09
C ALA A 15 -25.65 2.07 -7.82
N ALA A 16 -26.75 2.81 -7.95
CA ALA A 16 -27.69 3.11 -6.88
C ALA A 16 -28.32 1.84 -6.27
N THR A 17 -28.72 0.86 -7.10
CA THR A 17 -29.33 -0.40 -6.63
C THR A 17 -28.31 -1.24 -5.83
N ARG A 18 -27.03 -1.18 -6.20
CA ARG A 18 -25.92 -1.89 -5.54
C ARG A 18 -25.56 -1.25 -4.20
N ALA A 19 -25.59 0.08 -4.11
CA ALA A 19 -25.40 0.83 -2.87
C ALA A 19 -26.54 0.59 -1.86
N THR A 20 -27.80 0.58 -2.32
CA THR A 20 -28.97 0.29 -1.46
C THR A 20 -28.95 -1.15 -0.92
N LEU A 21 -28.57 -2.13 -1.74
CA LEU A 21 -28.41 -3.53 -1.29
C LEU A 21 -27.25 -3.73 -0.32
N ARG A 22 -26.13 -2.99 -0.49
CA ARG A 22 -25.01 -3.01 0.46
C ARG A 22 -25.41 -2.44 1.80
N ARG A 23 -26.09 -1.29 1.85
CA ARG A 23 -26.53 -0.69 3.12
C ARG A 23 -27.49 -1.60 3.90
N ALA A 24 -28.46 -2.22 3.22
CA ALA A 24 -29.42 -3.14 3.85
C ALA A 24 -28.80 -4.43 4.47
N LEU A 25 -27.52 -4.73 4.18
CA LEU A 25 -26.81 -5.85 4.81
C LEU A 25 -26.20 -5.48 6.16
N PHE A 26 -25.94 -4.19 6.41
CA PHE A 26 -25.24 -3.66 7.58
C PHE A 26 -26.14 -2.86 8.53
N THR A 27 -27.39 -2.62 8.12
CA THR A 27 -28.44 -2.11 8.99
C THR A 27 -29.18 -3.27 9.65
N TYR A 28 -29.25 -3.28 10.98
CA TYR A 28 -30.09 -4.19 11.77
C TYR A 28 -30.74 -3.43 12.93
N ASP A 29 -31.88 -3.92 13.39
CA ASP A 29 -32.58 -3.33 14.53
C ASP A 29 -31.86 -3.72 15.83
N LEU A 30 -31.24 -2.74 16.50
CA LEU A 30 -30.55 -2.90 17.77
C LEU A 30 -31.41 -2.24 18.86
N PRO A 31 -32.16 -3.03 19.65
CA PRO A 31 -32.98 -2.49 20.73
C PRO A 31 -32.11 -1.84 21.82
N ALA A 32 -32.58 -0.73 22.38
CA ALA A 32 -31.84 0.02 23.40
C ALA A 32 -31.50 -0.84 24.63
N GLU A 33 -32.37 -1.77 25.01
CA GLU A 33 -32.16 -2.72 26.11
C GLU A 33 -31.03 -3.74 25.84
N ARG A 34 -30.53 -3.85 24.61
CA ARG A 34 -29.38 -4.68 24.26
C ARG A 34 -28.05 -3.94 24.34
N ILE A 35 -28.07 -2.62 24.49
CA ILE A 35 -26.86 -1.82 24.66
C ILE A 35 -26.48 -1.84 26.15
N ALA A 36 -25.32 -2.39 26.47
CA ALA A 36 -24.83 -2.44 27.86
C ALA A 36 -24.28 -1.07 28.28
N SER A 37 -24.86 -0.47 29.31
CA SER A 37 -24.38 0.77 29.96
C SER A 37 -23.18 0.54 30.88
N HIS A 38 -22.99 -0.70 31.33
CA HIS A 38 -21.95 -1.13 32.28
C HIS A 38 -21.39 -2.49 31.88
N PRO A 39 -20.11 -2.79 32.19
CA PRO A 39 -19.50 -4.08 31.90
C PRO A 39 -20.22 -5.23 32.63
N ALA A 40 -19.93 -6.47 32.23
CA ALA A 40 -20.39 -7.64 32.99
C ALA A 40 -19.81 -7.61 34.41
N ASP A 41 -20.64 -7.96 35.41
CA ASP A 41 -20.24 -8.09 36.81
C ASP A 41 -20.41 -9.54 37.27
N PRO A 42 -19.33 -10.27 37.63
CA PRO A 42 -17.93 -9.81 37.65
C PRO A 42 -17.32 -9.67 36.25
N ARG A 43 -16.30 -8.83 36.09
CA ARG A 43 -15.55 -8.71 34.82
C ARG A 43 -15.05 -10.09 34.36
N GLY A 44 -15.12 -10.35 33.06
CA GLY A 44 -14.77 -11.66 32.48
C GLY A 44 -15.91 -12.68 32.45
N SER A 45 -17.07 -12.36 33.04
CA SER A 45 -18.28 -13.21 32.99
C SER A 45 -19.20 -12.92 31.79
N SER A 46 -18.82 -12.00 30.90
CA SER A 46 -19.61 -11.70 29.69
C SER A 46 -19.79 -12.94 28.81
N LYS A 47 -20.89 -12.99 28.06
CA LYS A 47 -21.08 -14.08 27.10
C LYS A 47 -20.02 -14.01 26.00
N LEU A 48 -19.71 -15.17 25.43
CA LEU A 48 -18.84 -15.32 24.27
C LEU A 48 -19.63 -16.06 23.18
N LEU A 49 -19.69 -15.50 21.97
CA LEU A 49 -20.21 -16.20 20.80
C LEU A 49 -19.04 -16.70 19.96
N VAL A 50 -18.86 -18.02 19.89
CA VAL A 50 -17.78 -18.65 19.15
C VAL A 50 -18.26 -18.97 17.74
N TYR A 51 -17.54 -18.51 16.73
CA TYR A 51 -17.74 -18.84 15.32
C TYR A 51 -16.53 -19.59 14.76
N ARG A 52 -16.69 -20.89 14.49
CA ARG A 52 -15.65 -21.76 13.92
C ARG A 52 -16.18 -22.64 12.81
N ASN A 53 -15.55 -22.61 11.62
CA ASN A 53 -15.94 -23.45 10.48
C ASN A 53 -17.46 -23.46 10.21
N THR A 54 -18.10 -22.28 10.22
CA THR A 54 -19.57 -22.08 10.07
C THR A 54 -20.44 -22.58 11.23
N HIS A 55 -19.84 -23.10 12.31
CA HIS A 55 -20.52 -23.46 13.55
C HIS A 55 -20.56 -22.29 14.53
N LEU A 56 -21.70 -22.13 15.21
CA LEU A 56 -21.96 -21.13 16.24
C LEU A 56 -22.16 -21.82 17.58
N GLU A 57 -21.43 -21.40 18.59
CA GLU A 57 -21.44 -21.98 19.93
C GLU A 57 -21.51 -20.88 21.00
N ASP A 58 -22.37 -21.04 22.00
CA ASP A 58 -22.45 -20.15 23.17
C ASP A 58 -21.44 -20.60 24.22
N ALA A 59 -20.63 -19.66 24.72
CA ALA A 59 -19.67 -19.87 25.79
C ALA A 59 -19.63 -18.65 26.73
N THR A 60 -18.78 -18.71 27.75
CA THR A 60 -18.45 -17.56 28.60
C THR A 60 -17.05 -17.06 28.25
N PHE A 61 -16.81 -15.75 28.36
CA PHE A 61 -15.52 -15.16 28.02
C PHE A 61 -14.37 -15.72 28.85
N SER A 62 -14.63 -16.13 30.09
CA SER A 62 -13.67 -16.82 30.96
C SER A 62 -13.10 -18.11 30.36
N ASP A 63 -13.77 -18.70 29.37
CA ASP A 63 -13.38 -19.96 28.73
C ASP A 63 -12.60 -19.74 27.43
N LEU A 64 -12.34 -18.48 27.03
CA LEU A 64 -11.73 -18.12 25.75
C LEU A 64 -10.42 -18.87 25.48
N ASP A 65 -9.58 -19.07 26.49
CA ASP A 65 -8.30 -19.76 26.36
C ASP A 65 -8.44 -21.21 25.87
N GLY A 66 -9.55 -21.88 26.18
CA GLY A 66 -9.87 -23.21 25.65
C GLY A 66 -10.27 -23.21 24.16
N TYR A 67 -10.58 -22.05 23.59
CA TYR A 67 -10.93 -21.89 22.18
C TYR A 67 -9.76 -21.44 21.31
N LEU A 68 -8.70 -20.90 21.90
CA LEU A 68 -7.51 -20.46 21.19
C LEU A 68 -6.75 -21.66 20.58
N PRO A 69 -6.25 -21.58 19.34
CA PRO A 69 -5.48 -22.65 18.73
C PRO A 69 -4.17 -22.91 19.49
N GLU A 70 -3.74 -24.16 19.54
CA GLU A 70 -2.47 -24.53 20.18
C GLU A 70 -1.29 -23.75 19.58
N GLY A 71 -0.43 -23.19 20.44
CA GLY A 71 0.73 -22.40 20.03
C GLY A 71 0.41 -21.04 19.39
N ALA A 72 -0.85 -20.60 19.41
CA ALA A 72 -1.23 -19.34 18.79
C ALA A 72 -0.47 -18.14 19.36
N LEU A 73 -0.23 -17.14 18.50
CA LEU A 73 0.25 -15.83 18.89
C LEU A 73 -0.94 -14.91 19.13
N VAL A 74 -1.11 -14.44 20.37
CA VAL A 74 -2.18 -13.50 20.74
C VAL A 74 -1.65 -12.07 20.71
N VAL A 75 -2.21 -11.24 19.83
CA VAL A 75 -1.79 -9.84 19.66
C VAL A 75 -2.87 -8.90 20.14
N ALA A 76 -2.55 -8.05 21.11
CA ALA A 76 -3.49 -7.14 21.75
C ALA A 76 -3.05 -5.68 21.67
N ASN A 77 -4.03 -4.76 21.59
CA ASN A 77 -3.78 -3.33 21.65
C ASN A 77 -3.55 -2.88 23.10
N ASP A 78 -2.38 -2.35 23.41
CA ASP A 78 -1.99 -1.93 24.77
C ASP A 78 -2.14 -0.43 25.02
N SER A 79 -2.87 0.26 24.14
CA SER A 79 -3.15 1.67 24.31
C SER A 79 -4.06 1.93 25.52
N ARG A 80 -3.73 3.00 26.25
CA ARG A 80 -4.37 3.46 27.48
C ARG A 80 -5.18 4.72 27.22
N VAL A 81 -6.39 4.76 27.77
CA VAL A 81 -7.28 5.91 27.64
C VAL A 81 -6.75 7.05 28.49
N VAL A 82 -6.70 8.25 27.92
CA VAL A 82 -6.41 9.48 28.64
C VAL A 82 -7.71 10.19 29.00
N ARG A 83 -7.70 10.95 30.10
CA ARG A 83 -8.83 11.76 30.59
C ARG A 83 -9.03 13.02 29.73
N ALA A 84 -9.36 12.81 28.46
CA ALA A 84 -9.36 13.83 27.42
C ALA A 84 -10.60 14.75 27.41
N ARG A 85 -11.60 14.52 28.28
CA ARG A 85 -12.79 15.38 28.39
C ARG A 85 -12.56 16.44 29.46
N LEU A 86 -12.54 17.71 29.07
CA LEU A 86 -12.34 18.85 29.94
C LEU A 86 -13.65 19.64 30.09
N ALA A 87 -14.01 19.99 31.31
CA ALA A 87 -15.01 21.01 31.56
C ALA A 87 -14.39 22.39 31.28
N CYS A 88 -15.05 23.19 30.45
CA CYS A 88 -14.56 24.51 30.05
C CYS A 88 -15.64 25.57 30.15
N SER A 89 -15.22 26.84 30.14
CA SER A 89 -16.12 27.97 30.00
C SER A 89 -15.57 29.08 29.12
N THR A 90 -16.47 29.80 28.46
CA THR A 90 -16.19 31.04 27.72
C THR A 90 -17.24 32.06 28.12
N ASP A 91 -16.80 33.27 28.50
CA ASP A 91 -17.68 34.35 28.99
C ASP A 91 -18.64 33.93 30.11
N GLY A 92 -18.25 32.93 30.91
CA GLY A 92 -19.04 32.37 32.01
C GLY A 92 -20.08 31.33 31.59
N ALA A 93 -20.21 30.98 30.31
CA ALA A 93 -21.05 29.89 29.83
C ALA A 93 -20.27 28.56 29.87
N PRO A 94 -20.72 27.55 30.66
CA PRO A 94 -20.03 26.26 30.76
C PRO A 94 -20.38 25.33 29.57
N PHE A 95 -19.40 24.56 29.12
CA PHE A 95 -19.53 23.50 28.11
C PHE A 95 -18.36 22.51 28.21
N GLU A 96 -18.42 21.40 27.48
CA GLU A 96 -17.37 20.38 27.48
C GLU A 96 -16.47 20.51 26.24
N VAL A 97 -15.17 20.23 26.40
CA VAL A 97 -14.20 20.09 25.32
C VAL A 97 -13.58 18.70 25.38
N LEU A 98 -13.68 17.94 24.30
CA LEU A 98 -13.06 16.64 24.14
C LEU A 98 -11.84 16.76 23.23
N LEU A 99 -10.63 16.47 23.74
CA LEU A 99 -9.44 16.35 22.89
C LEU A 99 -9.55 15.07 22.05
N LEU A 100 -9.34 15.18 20.73
CA LEU A 100 -9.54 14.08 19.79
C LEU A 100 -8.22 13.47 19.34
N ALA A 101 -7.29 14.32 18.90
CA ALA A 101 -5.98 13.93 18.37
C ALA A 101 -5.05 15.15 18.28
N PRO A 102 -3.73 14.96 18.21
CA PRO A 102 -2.81 16.03 17.84
C PRO A 102 -3.20 16.68 16.52
N ALA A 103 -3.04 18.01 16.40
CA ALA A 103 -3.33 18.72 15.14
C ALA A 103 -2.35 18.30 14.03
N ASP A 104 -1.10 17.98 14.40
CA ASP A 104 -0.16 17.30 13.51
C ASP A 104 -0.41 15.79 13.54
N ALA A 105 -1.03 15.26 12.48
CA ALA A 105 -1.33 13.84 12.33
C ALA A 105 -0.08 12.93 12.26
N THR A 106 1.13 13.50 12.18
CA THR A 106 2.40 12.77 12.23
C THR A 106 2.99 12.70 13.64
N ALA A 107 2.51 13.53 14.57
CA ALA A 107 2.97 13.52 15.94
C ALA A 107 2.47 12.28 16.70
N ASP A 108 3.29 11.80 17.63
CA ASP A 108 2.94 10.70 18.52
C ASP A 108 2.10 11.22 19.71
N PRO A 109 0.82 10.79 19.85
CA PRO A 109 -0.03 11.20 20.96
C PRO A 109 0.59 10.91 22.33
N ALA A 110 1.28 9.77 22.49
CA ALA A 110 1.89 9.39 23.77
C ALA A 110 3.01 10.36 24.16
N ALA A 111 3.87 10.68 23.20
CA ALA A 111 4.95 11.64 23.40
C ALA A 111 4.43 13.04 23.73
N LEU A 112 3.35 13.49 23.08
CA LEU A 112 2.75 14.79 23.34
C LEU A 112 2.08 14.86 24.72
N VAL A 113 1.36 13.81 25.12
CA VAL A 113 0.75 13.73 26.46
C VAL A 113 1.81 13.84 27.56
N ALA A 114 2.97 13.19 27.38
CA ALA A 114 4.09 13.26 28.32
C ALA A 114 4.93 14.55 28.25
N ALA A 115 4.79 15.34 27.19
CA ALA A 115 5.54 16.58 26.97
C ALA A 115 4.88 17.80 27.64
N GLY A 116 5.60 18.92 27.66
CA GLY A 116 5.08 20.20 28.17
C GLY A 116 3.85 20.64 27.39
N ALA A 117 2.77 20.99 28.09
CA ALA A 117 1.47 21.29 27.50
C ALA A 117 1.44 22.59 26.69
N ASP A 118 2.20 23.60 27.13
CA ASP A 118 2.18 24.94 26.55
C ASP A 118 2.55 24.93 25.05
N GLY A 119 1.69 25.52 24.23
CA GLY A 119 1.86 25.62 22.79
C GLY A 119 1.49 24.36 21.99
N GLN A 120 1.08 23.27 22.64
CA GLN A 120 0.63 22.08 21.91
C GLN A 120 -0.68 22.33 21.17
N ALA A 121 -0.74 21.93 19.90
CA ALA A 121 -1.93 22.04 19.06
C ALA A 121 -2.69 20.72 18.97
N TRP A 122 -3.99 20.77 19.23
CA TRP A 122 -4.88 19.60 19.26
C TRP A 122 -6.16 19.84 18.48
N ALA A 123 -6.62 18.84 17.75
CA ALA A 123 -7.99 18.76 17.29
C ALA A 123 -8.89 18.41 18.48
N ALA A 124 -9.97 19.16 18.65
CA ALA A 124 -10.91 19.03 19.76
C ALA A 124 -12.37 19.17 19.28
N MET A 125 -13.29 18.58 20.03
CA MET A 125 -14.73 18.81 19.88
C MET A 125 -15.22 19.61 21.08
N ALA A 126 -15.81 20.78 20.83
CA ALA A 126 -16.44 21.59 21.85
C ALA A 126 -17.96 21.43 21.76
N ARG A 127 -18.63 21.09 22.87
CA ARG A 127 -20.10 20.98 22.96
C ARG A 127 -20.79 22.33 23.04
N THR A 128 -20.51 23.18 22.07
CA THR A 128 -21.09 24.52 21.89
C THR A 128 -20.93 24.95 20.44
N THR A 129 -21.93 25.63 19.90
CA THR A 129 -21.90 26.27 18.58
C THR A 129 -21.44 27.73 18.64
N ASN A 130 -21.30 28.29 19.84
CA ASN A 130 -21.04 29.71 20.07
C ASN A 130 -19.55 29.97 20.34
N ILE A 131 -18.67 29.44 19.48
CA ILE A 131 -17.21 29.64 19.56
C ILE A 131 -16.63 30.07 18.23
N GLY A 132 -15.62 30.94 18.25
CA GLY A 132 -14.96 31.48 17.07
C GLY A 132 -13.44 31.34 17.14
N GLU A 133 -12.76 31.64 16.04
CA GLU A 133 -11.30 31.70 16.04
C GLU A 133 -10.80 32.79 16.99
N GLY A 134 -9.79 32.46 17.79
CA GLY A 134 -9.26 33.32 18.84
C GLY A 134 -10.02 33.27 20.17
N SER A 135 -11.14 32.54 20.26
CA SER A 135 -11.83 32.33 21.54
C SER A 135 -10.90 31.67 22.56
N ILE A 136 -10.95 32.16 23.80
CA ILE A 136 -10.21 31.61 24.93
C ILE A 136 -11.21 30.82 25.79
N LEU A 137 -10.94 29.53 25.96
CA LEU A 137 -11.75 28.62 26.75
C LEU A 137 -10.99 28.35 28.06
N LYS A 138 -11.55 28.74 29.19
CA LYS A 138 -10.96 28.47 30.50
C LYS A 138 -11.21 27.01 30.87
N VAL A 139 -10.19 26.28 31.31
CA VAL A 139 -10.36 24.91 31.84
C VAL A 139 -10.77 24.99 33.31
N GLU A 140 -11.93 24.43 33.64
CA GLU A 140 -12.44 24.46 35.02
C GLU A 140 -11.53 23.66 35.96
N GLY A 141 -11.30 24.19 37.15
CA GLY A 141 -10.41 23.58 38.14
C GLY A 141 -8.91 23.83 37.92
N SER A 142 -8.51 24.65 36.94
CA SER A 142 -7.10 25.06 36.76
C SER A 142 -6.94 26.50 36.28
N GLU A 143 -5.68 26.95 36.16
CA GLU A 143 -5.29 28.20 35.51
C GLU A 143 -5.03 28.03 34.00
N ALA A 144 -5.28 26.83 33.45
CA ALA A 144 -5.05 26.52 32.05
C ALA A 144 -6.11 27.13 31.13
N HIS A 145 -5.69 27.51 29.94
CA HIS A 145 -6.57 28.01 28.88
C HIS A 145 -6.38 27.20 27.60
N LEU A 146 -7.45 27.05 26.82
CA LEU A 146 -7.42 26.51 25.47
C LEU A 146 -7.75 27.64 24.51
N ARG A 147 -6.85 27.97 23.59
CA ARG A 147 -7.08 29.00 22.58
C ARG A 147 -7.53 28.36 21.29
N VAL A 148 -8.71 28.70 20.79
CA VAL A 148 -9.19 28.22 19.48
C VAL A 148 -8.34 28.85 18.37
N SER A 149 -7.52 28.06 17.70
CA SER A 149 -6.71 28.52 16.57
C SER A 149 -7.49 28.47 15.26
N ARG A 150 -8.41 27.51 15.11
CA ARG A 150 -9.21 27.33 13.89
C ARG A 150 -10.55 26.71 14.20
N VAL A 151 -11.62 27.18 13.55
CA VAL A 151 -12.92 26.50 13.54
C VAL A 151 -12.98 25.62 12.29
N VAL A 152 -13.15 24.31 12.48
CA VAL A 152 -13.08 23.32 11.39
C VAL A 152 -14.45 23.14 10.75
N SER A 153 -15.43 22.70 11.53
CA SER A 153 -16.79 22.45 11.05
C SER A 153 -17.79 22.32 12.20
N PRO A 154 -19.10 22.53 11.97
CA PRO A 154 -20.13 22.12 12.91
C PRO A 154 -20.05 20.61 13.17
N TRP A 155 -20.19 20.20 14.42
CA TRP A 155 -20.26 18.80 14.80
C TRP A 155 -21.72 18.39 14.94
N VAL A 156 -22.15 17.43 14.12
CA VAL A 156 -23.50 16.88 14.15
C VAL A 156 -23.46 15.49 14.75
N GLU A 157 -24.11 15.32 15.90
CA GLU A 157 -24.30 14.03 16.54
C GLU A 157 -25.81 13.70 16.45
N HIS A 158 -26.17 12.52 15.94
CA HIS A 158 -27.57 12.09 15.76
C HIS A 158 -28.53 13.02 14.98
N GLY A 159 -28.02 14.00 14.24
CA GLY A 159 -28.84 14.92 13.44
C GLY A 159 -29.24 16.23 14.16
N GLU A 160 -28.65 16.51 15.33
CA GLU A 160 -28.74 17.78 16.04
C GLU A 160 -27.35 18.48 16.05
N ASP A 161 -27.33 19.81 15.92
CA ASP A 161 -26.10 20.63 15.94
C ASP A 161 -25.59 20.76 17.39
N ASP A 162 -24.94 19.70 17.89
CA ASP A 162 -24.56 19.55 19.30
C ASP A 162 -23.16 20.07 19.65
N GLY A 163 -22.39 20.56 18.68
CA GLY A 163 -21.07 21.11 18.95
C GLY A 163 -20.32 21.67 17.74
N THR A 164 -19.04 21.98 17.95
CA THR A 164 -18.13 22.50 16.93
C THR A 164 -16.80 21.76 17.00
N GLU A 165 -16.32 21.30 15.85
CA GLU A 165 -14.96 20.78 15.68
C GLU A 165 -13.99 21.96 15.53
N VAL A 166 -12.96 21.99 16.38
CA VAL A 166 -11.99 23.07 16.47
C VAL A 166 -10.57 22.55 16.57
N GLU A 167 -9.61 23.34 16.12
CA GLU A 167 -8.22 23.19 16.54
C GLU A 167 -7.96 24.18 17.67
N ILE A 168 -7.32 23.71 18.72
CA ILE A 168 -6.95 24.49 19.88
C ILE A 168 -5.44 24.46 20.09
N VAL A 169 -4.93 25.49 20.76
CA VAL A 169 -3.59 25.53 21.35
C VAL A 169 -3.74 25.53 22.86
N VAL A 170 -3.07 24.60 23.53
CA VAL A 170 -3.08 24.49 25.00
C VAL A 170 -2.13 25.52 25.59
N GLU A 171 -2.60 26.29 26.56
CA GLU A 171 -1.85 27.31 27.30
C GLU A 171 -1.87 26.93 28.78
N ALA A 172 -0.88 26.11 29.18
CA ALA A 172 -0.82 25.53 30.52
C ALA A 172 0.63 25.27 30.95
N ALA A 173 0.91 25.47 32.24
CA ALA A 173 2.17 25.04 32.82
C ALA A 173 2.15 23.53 33.12
N GLY A 174 3.32 22.89 33.08
CA GLY A 174 3.45 21.45 33.32
C GLY A 174 3.25 20.60 32.07
N THR A 175 3.03 19.30 32.25
CA THR A 175 2.77 18.38 31.13
C THR A 175 1.28 18.34 30.80
N LEU A 176 0.93 17.87 29.60
CA LEU A 176 -0.49 17.67 29.26
C LEU A 176 -1.11 16.57 30.15
N ALA A 177 -0.36 15.52 30.46
CA ALA A 177 -0.79 14.49 31.41
C ALA A 177 -1.21 15.08 32.77
N ASP A 178 -0.42 16.00 33.35
CA ASP A 178 -0.75 16.65 34.62
C ASP A 178 -2.09 17.40 34.55
N LEU A 179 -2.34 18.10 33.43
CA LEU A 179 -3.60 18.81 33.21
C LEU A 179 -4.78 17.84 33.10
N LEU A 180 -4.64 16.78 32.30
CA LEU A 180 -5.71 15.79 32.09
C LEU A 180 -5.99 14.97 33.36
N ASP A 181 -4.98 14.65 34.16
CA ASP A 181 -5.17 13.89 35.40
C ASP A 181 -5.95 14.69 36.45
N VAL A 182 -5.75 16.02 36.50
CA VAL A 182 -6.40 16.91 37.47
C VAL A 182 -7.78 17.38 37.00
N CYS A 183 -7.91 17.78 35.73
CA CYS A 183 -9.12 18.45 35.21
C CYS A 183 -9.94 17.58 34.27
N GLY A 184 -9.39 16.45 33.83
CA GLY A 184 -10.01 15.61 32.82
C GLY A 184 -10.93 14.54 33.40
N GLU A 185 -11.92 14.15 32.59
CA GLU A 185 -12.75 12.98 32.79
C GLU A 185 -12.52 11.95 31.68
N VAL A 186 -12.81 10.68 31.97
CA VAL A 186 -12.77 9.61 30.97
C VAL A 186 -13.86 9.86 29.91
N PRO A 187 -13.49 9.94 28.63
CA PRO A 187 -14.45 10.17 27.57
C PRO A 187 -15.23 8.90 27.21
N VAL A 188 -16.25 8.58 28.00
CA VAL A 188 -17.13 7.45 27.69
C VAL A 188 -18.00 7.73 26.47
N PRO A 189 -18.34 6.71 25.65
CA PRO A 189 -19.14 6.91 24.45
C PRO A 189 -20.57 7.37 24.77
N PRO A 190 -21.14 8.28 23.97
CA PRO A 190 -22.45 8.87 24.23
C PRO A 190 -23.60 7.84 24.17
N TYR A 191 -23.47 6.79 23.36
CA TYR A 191 -24.48 5.73 23.26
C TYR A 191 -24.66 4.91 24.55
N LEU A 192 -23.80 5.07 25.57
CA LEU A 192 -24.01 4.44 26.87
C LEU A 192 -25.22 5.04 27.60
N GLY A 193 -25.70 6.23 27.20
CA GLY A 193 -26.92 6.84 27.72
C GLY A 193 -26.84 7.27 29.19
N ARG A 194 -25.63 7.46 29.72
CA ARG A 194 -25.37 7.91 31.09
C ARG A 194 -24.17 8.85 31.17
N SER A 195 -24.10 9.61 32.26
CA SER A 195 -22.92 10.40 32.62
C SER A 195 -21.74 9.49 33.04
N VAL A 196 -20.54 10.07 33.03
CA VAL A 196 -19.32 9.41 33.52
C VAL A 196 -19.49 9.09 35.02
N GLU A 197 -19.08 7.89 35.42
CA GLU A 197 -19.09 7.42 36.80
C GLU A 197 -17.65 7.16 37.27
N ALA A 198 -17.39 7.23 38.58
CA ALA A 198 -16.05 7.00 39.11
C ALA A 198 -15.47 5.61 38.77
N SER A 199 -16.32 4.61 38.57
CA SER A 199 -15.88 3.27 38.15
C SER A 199 -15.36 3.23 36.72
N ASP A 200 -15.70 4.20 35.85
CA ASP A 200 -15.24 4.22 34.45
C ASP A 200 -13.72 4.40 34.31
N ASP A 201 -13.06 4.99 35.32
CA ASP A 201 -11.60 5.07 35.40
C ASP A 201 -10.94 3.68 35.35
N GLU A 202 -11.60 2.67 35.92
CA GLU A 202 -11.16 1.28 35.92
C GLU A 202 -11.87 0.45 34.83
N ASP A 203 -13.17 0.68 34.65
CA ASP A 203 -14.05 -0.09 33.76
C ASP A 203 -13.82 0.17 32.28
N TYR A 204 -13.54 1.42 31.92
CA TYR A 204 -13.24 1.81 30.55
C TYR A 204 -11.74 1.71 30.22
N GLN A 205 -11.05 0.79 30.88
CA GLN A 205 -9.63 0.53 30.71
C GLN A 205 -9.33 -0.97 30.59
N THR A 206 -8.52 -1.33 29.58
CA THR A 206 -8.00 -2.69 29.45
C THR A 206 -6.94 -2.93 30.53
N THR A 207 -6.96 -4.12 31.14
CA THR A 207 -6.12 -4.44 32.32
C THR A 207 -4.63 -4.53 32.01
N TYR A 208 -4.27 -4.65 30.73
CA TYR A 208 -2.89 -4.82 30.25
C TYR A 208 -2.37 -3.59 29.48
N ALA A 209 -3.12 -2.48 29.45
CA ALA A 209 -2.67 -1.26 28.80
C ALA A 209 -1.47 -0.62 29.50
N SER A 210 -0.56 -0.07 28.70
CA SER A 210 0.62 0.65 29.16
C SER A 210 0.82 2.01 28.48
N GLU A 211 0.42 2.16 27.21
CA GLU A 211 0.79 3.33 26.40
C GLU A 211 -0.29 4.42 26.42
N GLN A 212 -0.05 5.53 27.12
CA GLN A 212 -1.00 6.65 27.22
C GLN A 212 -1.20 7.35 25.88
N GLY A 213 -2.44 7.65 25.50
CA GLY A 213 -2.72 8.54 24.36
C GLY A 213 -3.98 8.23 23.56
N SER A 214 -4.75 7.20 23.94
CA SER A 214 -6.04 6.95 23.28
C SER A 214 -7.15 7.78 23.89
N VAL A 215 -8.07 8.24 23.06
CA VAL A 215 -9.32 8.85 23.52
C VAL A 215 -10.38 7.78 23.75
N ALA A 216 -10.33 6.66 23.03
CA ALA A 216 -11.27 5.55 23.23
C ALA A 216 -10.55 4.25 23.63
N ALA A 217 -11.22 3.44 24.45
CA ALA A 217 -10.68 2.15 24.88
C ALA A 217 -10.70 1.13 23.73
N PRO A 218 -9.71 0.24 23.62
CA PRO A 218 -9.79 -0.98 22.81
C PRO A 218 -10.80 -1.96 23.44
N THR A 219 -12.06 -1.84 23.06
CA THR A 219 -13.20 -2.42 23.81
C THR A 219 -13.19 -3.94 23.94
N ALA A 220 -12.62 -4.66 22.97
CA ALA A 220 -12.47 -6.12 23.05
C ALA A 220 -11.52 -6.57 24.18
N GLY A 221 -10.60 -5.69 24.59
CA GLY A 221 -9.71 -5.93 25.72
C GLY A 221 -10.38 -5.78 27.09
N LEU A 222 -11.53 -5.08 27.17
CA LEU A 222 -12.21 -4.80 28.44
C LEU A 222 -12.76 -6.05 29.12
N HIS A 223 -13.02 -7.11 28.33
CA HIS A 223 -13.49 -8.39 28.83
C HIS A 223 -12.44 -9.16 29.65
N PHE A 224 -11.14 -8.87 29.49
CA PHE A 224 -10.09 -9.53 30.24
C PHE A 224 -10.01 -9.01 31.67
N THR A 225 -9.94 -9.93 32.63
CA THR A 225 -9.44 -9.64 33.97
C THR A 225 -7.91 -9.77 33.99
N GLY A 226 -7.25 -9.20 34.99
CA GLY A 226 -5.81 -9.39 35.18
C GLY A 226 -5.41 -10.86 35.31
N GLU A 227 -6.22 -11.66 36.01
CA GLU A 227 -6.00 -13.11 36.15
C GLU A 227 -6.18 -13.85 34.83
N HIS A 228 -7.23 -13.54 34.06
CA HIS A 228 -7.47 -14.16 32.76
C HIS A 228 -6.36 -13.81 31.77
N TRP A 229 -5.92 -12.55 31.71
CA TRP A 229 -4.81 -12.15 30.85
C TRP A 229 -3.51 -12.86 31.24
N ALA A 230 -3.19 -12.96 32.54
CA ALA A 230 -2.03 -13.70 33.00
C ALA A 230 -2.08 -15.19 32.60
N ARG A 231 -3.27 -15.81 32.62
CA ARG A 231 -3.47 -17.19 32.14
C ARG A 231 -3.19 -17.31 30.64
N VAL A 232 -3.65 -16.36 29.83
CA VAL A 232 -3.33 -16.32 28.40
C VAL A 232 -1.81 -16.19 28.19
N GLN A 233 -1.13 -15.29 28.91
CA GLN A 233 0.32 -15.10 28.79
C GLN A 233 1.14 -16.32 29.21
N ASN A 234 0.65 -17.11 30.16
CA ASN A 234 1.32 -18.33 30.60
C ASN A 234 1.16 -19.49 29.61
N ASN A 235 0.08 -19.50 28.83
CA ASN A 235 -0.27 -20.61 27.94
C ASN A 235 0.03 -20.32 26.46
N PHE A 236 0.09 -19.06 26.07
CA PHE A 236 0.26 -18.61 24.69
C PHE A 236 1.33 -17.53 24.60
N GLU A 237 2.01 -17.49 23.46
CA GLU A 237 2.88 -16.36 23.13
C GLU A 237 2.01 -15.11 22.94
N THR A 238 2.38 -13.99 23.57
CA THR A 238 1.64 -12.73 23.44
C THR A 238 2.54 -11.63 22.88
N ALA A 239 2.01 -10.86 21.94
CA ALA A 239 2.66 -9.65 21.43
C ALA A 239 1.73 -8.45 21.52
N ARG A 240 2.31 -7.25 21.36
CA ARG A 240 1.58 -5.99 21.51
C ARG A 240 1.66 -5.15 20.25
N VAL A 241 0.58 -4.43 20.01
CA VAL A 241 0.51 -3.30 19.09
C VAL A 241 -0.03 -2.12 19.88
N THR A 242 0.44 -0.92 19.58
CA THR A 242 -0.11 0.29 20.18
C THR A 242 -0.83 1.03 19.08
N LEU A 243 -2.15 1.20 19.16
CA LEU A 243 -2.91 2.07 18.25
C LEU A 243 -3.75 3.03 19.08
N HIS A 244 -3.47 4.32 18.93
CA HIS A 244 -4.18 5.37 19.65
C HIS A 244 -5.52 5.64 18.97
N VAL A 245 -6.60 5.19 19.62
CA VAL A 245 -7.95 5.29 19.06
C VAL A 245 -8.46 6.71 19.28
N GLY A 246 -8.73 7.42 18.19
CA GLY A 246 -9.32 8.75 18.22
C GLY A 246 -10.85 8.70 18.35
N ALA A 247 -11.46 9.83 18.70
CA ALA A 247 -12.91 9.95 18.81
C ALA A 247 -13.67 9.74 17.48
N GLY A 248 -12.99 9.83 16.34
CA GLY A 248 -13.54 9.51 15.02
C GLY A 248 -14.14 8.11 14.91
N THR A 249 -13.72 7.17 15.77
CA THR A 249 -14.28 5.82 15.85
C THR A 249 -15.77 5.80 16.28
N PHE A 250 -16.28 6.87 16.89
CA PHE A 250 -17.68 6.95 17.31
C PHE A 250 -18.63 7.45 16.22
N ARG A 251 -18.11 7.95 15.09
CA ARG A 251 -18.96 8.49 14.02
C ARG A 251 -19.63 7.34 13.25
N PRO A 252 -20.99 7.29 13.20
CA PRO A 252 -21.68 6.31 12.37
C PRO A 252 -21.44 6.59 10.89
N VAL A 253 -21.54 5.56 10.05
CA VAL A 253 -21.44 5.71 8.59
C VAL A 253 -22.73 6.36 8.10
N THR A 254 -22.67 7.64 7.72
CA THR A 254 -23.78 8.35 7.08
C THR A 254 -23.72 8.13 5.57
N GLY A 255 -24.73 7.47 4.99
CA GLY A 255 -24.80 7.23 3.54
C GLY A 255 -24.15 5.91 3.09
N SER A 256 -23.32 5.96 2.04
CA SER A 256 -22.58 4.78 1.56
C SER A 256 -21.22 4.67 2.25
N ILE A 257 -20.77 3.45 2.53
CA ILE A 257 -19.41 3.21 3.05
C ILE A 257 -18.32 3.75 2.10
N ASP A 258 -18.61 3.83 0.80
CA ASP A 258 -17.69 4.36 -0.22
C ASP A 258 -17.50 5.90 -0.10
N GLU A 259 -18.42 6.60 0.58
CA GLU A 259 -18.42 8.06 0.79
C GLU A 259 -17.93 8.44 2.20
N HIS A 260 -17.76 7.46 3.08
CA HIS A 260 -17.27 7.66 4.43
C HIS A 260 -15.77 7.94 4.43
N ASP A 261 -15.38 9.01 5.12
CA ASP A 261 -13.98 9.35 5.33
C ASP A 261 -13.47 8.71 6.62
N MET A 262 -12.56 7.75 6.50
CA MET A 262 -11.98 7.08 7.66
C MET A 262 -10.89 7.95 8.29
N HIS A 263 -11.09 8.30 9.56
CA HIS A 263 -10.08 9.00 10.35
C HIS A 263 -8.77 8.22 10.41
N ALA A 264 -7.66 8.94 10.26
CA ALA A 264 -6.32 8.37 10.40
C ALA A 264 -5.99 8.18 11.88
N GLU A 265 -5.50 6.99 12.24
CA GLU A 265 -5.07 6.65 13.59
C GLU A 265 -3.59 6.27 13.58
N ARG A 266 -2.84 6.71 14.59
CA ARG A 266 -1.42 6.36 14.71
C ARG A 266 -1.28 5.02 15.42
N PHE A 267 -0.43 4.17 14.87
CA PHE A 267 -0.05 2.92 15.49
C PHE A 267 1.47 2.70 15.48
N SER A 268 1.95 1.89 16.42
CA SER A 268 3.32 1.42 16.48
C SER A 268 3.38 -0.06 16.86
N VAL A 269 4.44 -0.73 16.41
CA VAL A 269 4.78 -2.11 16.77
C VAL A 269 6.28 -2.20 17.02
N THR A 270 6.68 -3.02 17.98
CA THR A 270 8.11 -3.27 18.22
C THR A 270 8.66 -4.26 17.20
N ARG A 271 9.98 -4.24 17.01
CA ARG A 271 10.71 -5.26 16.26
C ARG A 271 10.40 -6.67 16.77
N ALA A 272 10.38 -6.85 18.09
CA ALA A 272 10.04 -8.12 18.72
C ALA A 272 8.64 -8.62 18.33
N THR A 273 7.65 -7.73 18.23
CA THR A 273 6.32 -8.10 17.70
C THR A 273 6.41 -8.57 16.24
N VAL A 274 7.18 -7.90 15.38
CA VAL A 274 7.36 -8.31 13.97
C VAL A 274 8.05 -9.67 13.88
N GLU A 275 9.08 -9.91 14.69
CA GLU A 275 9.78 -11.20 14.78
C GLU A 275 8.86 -12.33 15.26
N ALA A 276 8.00 -12.07 16.25
CA ALA A 276 6.99 -13.02 16.70
C ALA A 276 5.96 -13.34 15.59
N LEU A 277 5.52 -12.33 14.82
CA LEU A 277 4.64 -12.53 13.66
C LEU A 277 5.29 -13.41 12.58
N ILE A 278 6.59 -13.19 12.30
CA ILE A 278 7.38 -14.02 11.38
C ILE A 278 7.44 -15.47 11.88
N ALA A 279 7.82 -15.67 13.15
CA ALA A 279 7.93 -16.99 13.74
C ALA A 279 6.58 -17.73 13.70
N ALA A 280 5.49 -17.06 14.08
CA ALA A 280 4.16 -17.63 14.06
C ALA A 280 3.75 -18.08 12.64
N LYS A 281 3.94 -17.24 11.62
CA LYS A 281 3.62 -17.62 10.24
C LYS A 281 4.52 -18.75 9.72
N ARG A 282 5.82 -18.74 10.04
CA ARG A 282 6.76 -19.79 9.61
C ARG A 282 6.43 -21.14 10.23
N ASP A 283 6.02 -21.16 11.48
CA ASP A 283 5.63 -22.36 12.22
C ASP A 283 4.19 -22.83 11.91
N GLY A 284 3.45 -22.09 11.09
CA GLY A 284 2.03 -22.36 10.80
C GLY A 284 1.10 -22.12 11.99
N ARG A 285 1.54 -21.35 13.00
CA ARG A 285 0.77 -20.98 14.19
C ARG A 285 -0.23 -19.88 13.84
N SER A 286 -1.43 -19.96 14.43
CA SER A 286 -2.48 -18.96 14.19
C SER A 286 -2.15 -17.64 14.88
N ILE A 287 -2.41 -16.52 14.19
CA ILE A 287 -2.32 -15.18 14.77
C ILE A 287 -3.73 -14.72 15.16
N VAL A 288 -3.93 -14.49 16.45
CA VAL A 288 -5.20 -14.04 17.03
C VAL A 288 -5.12 -12.56 17.38
N ALA A 289 -5.93 -11.73 16.72
CA ALA A 289 -6.06 -10.32 17.06
C ALA A 289 -7.13 -10.11 18.15
N VAL A 290 -6.77 -9.40 19.21
CA VAL A 290 -7.71 -8.95 20.25
C VAL A 290 -8.20 -7.55 19.91
N GLY A 291 -9.35 -7.49 19.25
CA GLY A 291 -10.03 -6.28 18.80
C GLY A 291 -9.82 -5.97 17.32
N THR A 292 -10.82 -5.33 16.73
CA THR A 292 -10.79 -4.82 15.35
C THR A 292 -9.66 -3.82 15.13
N THR A 293 -9.31 -3.05 16.16
CA THR A 293 -8.18 -2.11 16.15
C THR A 293 -6.84 -2.83 15.95
N SER A 294 -6.56 -3.89 16.72
CA SER A 294 -5.37 -4.72 16.52
C SER A 294 -5.37 -5.37 15.14
N CYS A 295 -6.52 -5.85 14.69
CA CYS A 295 -6.66 -6.42 13.35
C CYS A 295 -6.32 -5.41 12.24
N ARG A 296 -6.83 -4.18 12.32
CA ARG A 296 -6.52 -3.11 11.37
C ARG A 296 -5.04 -2.74 11.41
N ALA A 297 -4.45 -2.62 12.58
CA ALA A 297 -3.04 -2.28 12.74
C ALA A 297 -2.13 -3.35 12.11
N LEU A 298 -2.40 -4.64 12.36
CA LEU A 298 -1.63 -5.76 11.80
C LEU A 298 -1.73 -5.86 10.27
N GLU A 299 -2.94 -5.76 9.72
CA GLU A 299 -3.12 -5.74 8.26
C GLU A 299 -2.50 -4.47 7.63
N SER A 300 -2.52 -3.34 8.34
CA SER A 300 -1.89 -2.11 7.89
C SER A 300 -0.37 -2.22 7.86
N LEU A 301 0.22 -2.78 8.92
CA LEU A 301 1.65 -3.05 9.03
C LEU A 301 2.13 -3.90 7.84
N TYR A 302 1.42 -4.98 7.54
CA TYR A 302 1.75 -5.84 6.40
C TYR A 302 1.66 -5.08 5.07
N LEU A 303 0.58 -4.36 4.81
CA LEU A 303 0.43 -3.62 3.56
C LEU A 303 1.47 -2.51 3.37
N LEU A 304 1.88 -1.85 4.46
CA LEU A 304 2.98 -0.89 4.43
C LEU A 304 4.32 -1.58 4.16
N ALA A 305 4.56 -2.74 4.78
CA ALA A 305 5.75 -3.55 4.51
C ALA A 305 5.81 -3.99 3.03
N VAL A 306 4.69 -4.45 2.45
CA VAL A 306 4.58 -4.76 1.01
C VAL A 306 4.93 -3.52 0.18
N LYS A 307 4.35 -2.36 0.51
CA LYS A 307 4.62 -1.12 -0.20
C LYS A 307 6.11 -0.77 -0.14
N ILE A 308 6.74 -0.87 1.02
CA ILE A 308 8.16 -0.59 1.19
C ILE A 308 9.04 -1.58 0.43
N ALA A 309 8.73 -2.88 0.51
CA ALA A 309 9.45 -3.93 -0.23
C ALA A 309 9.32 -3.76 -1.75
N SER A 310 8.18 -3.26 -2.23
CA SER A 310 7.97 -2.95 -3.66
C SER A 310 8.72 -1.72 -4.16
N ILE A 311 9.22 -0.87 -3.26
CA ILE A 311 10.05 0.28 -3.63
C ILE A 311 11.42 -0.26 -3.99
N THR A 312 11.59 -0.55 -5.27
CA THR A 312 12.91 -0.82 -5.81
C THR A 312 13.84 0.35 -5.45
N PRO A 313 15.13 0.12 -5.16
CA PRO A 313 16.01 1.21 -4.76
C PRO A 313 16.43 2.14 -5.92
N CYS A 314 16.40 1.62 -7.14
CA CYS A 314 15.23 1.71 -7.99
C CYS A 314 14.31 2.98 -7.82
N ALA A 315 13.00 2.86 -8.05
CA ALA A 315 11.91 3.83 -7.83
C ALA A 315 12.22 5.27 -7.32
N MET A 316 12.29 6.27 -8.21
CA MET A 316 12.29 7.70 -7.79
C MET A 316 11.04 8.03 -6.95
N LYS A 317 9.89 7.44 -7.31
CA LYS A 317 8.65 7.51 -6.53
C LYS A 317 8.70 6.48 -5.40
N GLY A 318 8.85 6.95 -4.16
CA GLY A 318 8.86 6.10 -2.96
C GLY A 318 10.19 6.09 -2.19
N GLN A 319 11.28 6.62 -2.76
CA GLN A 319 12.57 6.74 -2.07
C GLN A 319 12.49 7.47 -0.73
N GLU A 320 11.69 8.54 -0.65
CA GLU A 320 11.49 9.25 0.60
C GLU A 320 10.82 8.39 1.67
N LEU A 321 9.83 7.59 1.26
CA LEU A 321 9.19 6.63 2.16
C LEU A 321 10.18 5.54 2.60
N ARG A 322 11.03 5.06 1.69
CA ARG A 322 12.07 4.08 2.04
C ARG A 322 13.08 4.65 3.03
N LYS A 323 13.54 5.89 2.85
CA LYS A 323 14.43 6.57 3.82
C LYS A 323 13.80 6.72 5.19
N ARG A 324 12.53 7.13 5.26
CA ARG A 324 11.76 7.18 6.52
C ARG A 324 11.62 5.80 7.15
N ALA A 325 11.35 4.78 6.34
CA ALA A 325 11.21 3.41 6.80
C ALA A 325 12.49 2.86 7.44
N VAL A 326 13.68 3.24 6.94
CA VAL A 326 14.96 2.90 7.60
C VAL A 326 14.96 3.36 9.07
N LEU A 327 14.36 4.51 9.38
CA LEU A 327 14.26 5.06 10.74
C LEU A 327 13.03 4.53 11.52
N GLY A 328 12.31 3.55 10.99
CA GLY A 328 11.12 2.97 11.63
C GLY A 328 9.81 3.71 11.31
N ASP A 329 9.82 4.79 10.53
CA ASP A 329 8.59 5.48 10.12
C ASP A 329 8.08 4.95 8.78
N LEU A 330 7.04 4.13 8.84
CA LEU A 330 6.43 3.47 7.68
C LEU A 330 5.45 4.36 6.92
N GLY A 331 5.28 5.63 7.35
CA GLY A 331 4.40 6.59 6.70
C GLY A 331 2.92 6.40 7.04
N ALA A 332 2.06 6.51 6.03
CA ALA A 332 0.61 6.43 6.20
C ALA A 332 -0.02 5.48 5.18
N LEU A 333 -1.00 4.70 5.64
CA LEU A 333 -1.80 3.80 4.83
C LEU A 333 -3.20 4.39 4.56
N PRO A 334 -3.53 4.74 3.29
CA PRO A 334 -4.83 5.26 2.93
C PRO A 334 -5.97 4.24 3.07
N GLN A 335 -7.20 4.75 3.16
CA GLN A 335 -8.39 3.94 3.45
C GLN A 335 -8.70 2.80 2.50
N TRP A 336 -8.44 2.96 1.19
CA TRP A 336 -8.76 1.96 0.17
C TRP A 336 -7.57 1.12 -0.26
N SER A 337 -6.58 0.96 0.63
CA SER A 337 -5.39 0.14 0.40
C SER A 337 -5.70 -1.36 0.40
N GLY A 338 -4.74 -2.18 -0.04
CA GLY A 338 -4.86 -3.64 0.00
C GLY A 338 -5.62 -4.29 -1.16
N ARG A 339 -5.84 -3.53 -2.24
CA ARG A 339 -6.32 -4.03 -3.54
C ARG A 339 -5.10 -4.41 -4.40
N GLY A 340 -4.80 -5.70 -4.53
CA GLY A 340 -3.65 -6.17 -5.32
C GLY A 340 -3.09 -7.49 -4.82
N ASP A 341 -1.91 -7.83 -5.33
CA ASP A 341 -1.19 -9.03 -4.94
C ASP A 341 -0.83 -9.03 -3.44
N ARG A 342 -0.86 -10.22 -2.86
CA ARG A 342 -0.53 -10.47 -1.46
C ARG A 342 0.71 -11.37 -1.45
N PRO A 343 1.94 -10.80 -1.45
CA PRO A 343 3.16 -11.58 -1.32
C PRO A 343 3.20 -12.36 -0.01
N ASP A 344 4.19 -13.24 0.13
CA ASP A 344 4.35 -14.01 1.36
C ASP A 344 4.61 -13.10 2.57
N VAL A 345 3.90 -13.37 3.68
CA VAL A 345 3.95 -12.52 4.89
C VAL A 345 5.32 -12.60 5.55
N VAL A 346 5.94 -13.79 5.60
CA VAL A 346 7.24 -13.99 6.22
C VAL A 346 8.30 -13.22 5.44
N GLN A 347 8.39 -13.43 4.13
CA GLN A 347 9.35 -12.73 3.27
C GLN A 347 9.16 -11.21 3.32
N THR A 348 7.91 -10.75 3.36
CA THR A 348 7.59 -9.31 3.43
C THR A 348 8.10 -8.69 4.73
N PHE A 349 7.85 -9.33 5.89
CA PHE A 349 8.32 -8.80 7.17
C PHE A 349 9.83 -8.96 7.36
N GLU A 350 10.44 -10.02 6.84
CA GLU A 350 11.90 -10.14 6.81
C GLU A 350 12.54 -9.01 6.01
N SER A 351 11.98 -8.67 4.85
CA SER A 351 12.44 -7.54 4.04
C SER A 351 12.30 -6.20 4.80
N LEU A 352 11.22 -6.01 5.56
CA LEU A 352 11.07 -4.85 6.45
C LEU A 352 12.18 -4.81 7.52
N LEU A 353 12.42 -5.93 8.21
CA LEU A 353 13.45 -6.02 9.26
C LEU A 353 14.89 -5.86 8.72
N GLN A 354 15.13 -6.23 7.45
CA GLN A 354 16.39 -6.00 6.74
C GLN A 354 16.54 -4.53 6.31
N THR A 355 15.44 -3.88 5.92
CA THR A 355 15.43 -2.49 5.46
C THR A 355 15.73 -1.50 6.58
N SER A 356 15.27 -1.80 7.79
CA SER A 356 15.35 -0.88 8.93
C SER A 356 16.00 -1.56 10.12
N PRO A 357 16.98 -0.93 10.80
CA PRO A 357 17.49 -1.39 12.09
C PRO A 357 16.67 -0.88 13.29
N ALA A 358 15.55 -0.17 13.09
CA ALA A 358 14.79 0.43 14.19
C ALA A 358 14.18 -0.63 15.13
N ASP A 359 14.08 -0.30 16.42
CA ASP A 359 13.43 -1.15 17.43
C ASP A 359 11.91 -1.03 17.44
N THR A 360 11.39 0.07 16.88
CA THR A 360 9.95 0.35 16.79
C THR A 360 9.62 0.83 15.39
N PHE A 361 8.50 0.33 14.86
CA PHE A 361 7.92 0.74 13.60
C PHE A 361 6.63 1.51 13.87
N ALA A 362 6.51 2.73 13.36
CA ALA A 362 5.33 3.57 13.52
C ALA A 362 4.70 3.88 12.16
N ALA A 363 3.36 3.93 12.11
CA ALA A 363 2.61 4.38 10.94
C ALA A 363 1.24 4.95 11.29
N SER A 364 0.61 5.65 10.34
CA SER A 364 -0.79 6.08 10.45
C SER A 364 -1.63 5.20 9.55
N THR A 365 -2.84 4.84 9.98
CA THR A 365 -3.76 4.04 9.18
C THR A 365 -5.14 4.66 9.15
N SER A 366 -5.65 4.86 7.93
CA SER A 366 -7.07 5.10 7.67
C SER A 366 -7.73 3.85 7.09
N LEU A 367 -7.09 2.68 7.17
CA LEU A 367 -7.52 1.48 6.46
C LEU A 367 -8.99 1.13 6.75
N CYS A 368 -9.79 1.10 5.69
CA CYS A 368 -11.20 0.70 5.71
C CYS A 368 -11.33 -0.71 5.13
N ILE A 369 -11.54 -1.70 6.02
CA ILE A 369 -11.70 -3.09 5.64
C ILE A 369 -13.18 -3.36 5.36
N THR A 370 -13.50 -3.76 4.13
CA THR A 370 -14.88 -4.02 3.70
C THR A 370 -14.98 -5.31 2.90
N ASN A 371 -16.15 -5.94 2.95
CA ASN A 371 -16.47 -7.11 2.14
C ASN A 371 -16.91 -6.72 0.72
N ASP A 372 -15.99 -6.15 -0.07
CA ASP A 372 -16.25 -5.81 -1.46
C ASP A 372 -15.85 -6.91 -2.47
N GLY A 373 -15.48 -8.08 -1.95
CA GLY A 373 -14.96 -9.22 -2.71
C GLY A 373 -13.50 -9.08 -3.13
N ARG A 374 -12.80 -8.01 -2.73
CA ARG A 374 -11.40 -7.76 -3.07
C ARG A 374 -10.48 -7.83 -1.85
N TRP A 375 -11.02 -7.67 -0.64
CA TRP A 375 -10.25 -7.76 0.59
C TRP A 375 -9.83 -9.20 0.91
N ARG A 376 -8.57 -9.37 1.33
CA ARG A 376 -8.02 -10.63 1.83
C ARG A 376 -7.16 -10.34 3.07
N PHE A 377 -7.50 -10.95 4.21
CA PHE A 377 -6.64 -10.88 5.39
C PHE A 377 -5.39 -11.73 5.16
N SER A 378 -4.24 -11.14 5.43
CA SER A 378 -2.93 -11.76 5.21
C SER A 378 -2.29 -12.18 6.53
N VAL A 379 -2.47 -11.38 7.59
CA VAL A 379 -1.82 -11.61 8.88
C VAL A 379 -2.77 -12.30 9.85
N VAL A 380 -3.99 -11.82 9.99
CA VAL A 380 -4.89 -12.24 11.08
C VAL A 380 -5.71 -13.49 10.70
N ASP A 381 -5.64 -14.52 11.54
CA ASP A 381 -6.31 -15.81 11.35
C ASP A 381 -7.57 -15.98 12.23
N ALA A 382 -7.55 -15.38 13.42
CA ALA A 382 -8.67 -15.32 14.35
C ALA A 382 -8.84 -13.92 14.96
N LEU A 383 -10.07 -13.57 15.34
CA LEU A 383 -10.43 -12.26 15.86
C LEU A 383 -11.31 -12.40 17.11
N VAL A 384 -10.87 -11.81 18.22
CA VAL A 384 -11.71 -11.54 19.40
C VAL A 384 -12.27 -10.13 19.26
N THR A 385 -13.59 -9.95 19.34
CA THR A 385 -14.20 -8.62 19.17
C THR A 385 -15.57 -8.51 19.85
N ASN A 386 -16.07 -7.30 20.03
CA ASN A 386 -17.43 -7.04 20.51
C ASN A 386 -18.46 -7.17 19.37
N PHE A 387 -19.75 -7.09 19.71
CA PHE A 387 -20.78 -6.75 18.73
C PHE A 387 -20.83 -5.25 18.47
N HIS A 388 -20.88 -4.85 17.20
CA HIS A 388 -20.73 -3.46 16.76
C HIS A 388 -22.04 -2.83 16.32
N HIS A 389 -22.12 -1.50 16.42
CA HIS A 389 -23.29 -0.72 16.03
C HIS A 389 -23.71 -1.00 14.57
N PRO A 390 -25.01 -1.02 14.23
CA PRO A 390 -25.45 -1.05 12.84
C PRO A 390 -24.84 0.13 12.07
N ASP A 391 -24.59 -0.04 10.77
CA ASP A 391 -23.99 1.02 9.94
C ASP A 391 -22.64 1.54 10.48
N SER A 392 -21.82 0.67 11.11
CA SER A 392 -20.46 1.01 11.55
C SER A 392 -19.39 0.38 10.64
N THR A 393 -18.26 1.07 10.51
CA THR A 393 -17.08 0.55 9.79
C THR A 393 -16.54 -0.74 10.41
N LEU A 394 -16.70 -0.92 11.73
CA LEU A 394 -16.31 -2.13 12.44
C LEU A 394 -17.16 -3.34 12.03
N LEU A 395 -18.46 -3.15 11.79
CA LEU A 395 -19.32 -4.21 11.26
C LEU A 395 -18.90 -4.64 9.85
N HIS A 396 -18.49 -3.69 9.00
CA HIS A 396 -17.93 -4.00 7.67
C HIS A 396 -16.66 -4.85 7.75
N LEU A 397 -15.78 -4.58 8.73
CA LEU A 397 -14.58 -5.38 8.97
C LEU A 397 -14.94 -6.80 9.41
N VAL A 398 -15.84 -6.94 10.37
CA VAL A 398 -16.29 -8.27 10.84
C VAL A 398 -16.95 -9.06 9.71
N ASP A 399 -17.73 -8.41 8.86
CA ASP A 399 -18.32 -9.06 7.68
C ASP A 399 -17.28 -9.48 6.65
N ALA A 400 -16.25 -8.65 6.40
CA ALA A 400 -15.12 -9.05 5.57
C ALA A 400 -14.39 -10.25 6.16
N PHE A 401 -14.21 -10.29 7.48
CA PHE A 401 -13.55 -11.39 8.17
C PHE A 401 -14.33 -12.70 8.08
N LEU A 402 -15.66 -12.61 8.10
CA LEU A 402 -16.59 -13.74 8.00
C LEU A 402 -17.09 -14.01 6.57
N ALA A 403 -16.49 -13.38 5.56
CA ALA A 403 -16.85 -13.52 4.15
C ALA A 403 -18.36 -13.36 3.87
N GLY A 404 -19.01 -12.34 4.48
CA GLY A 404 -20.42 -12.02 4.25
C GLY A 404 -21.41 -12.65 5.22
N LYS A 405 -20.91 -13.36 6.24
CA LYS A 405 -21.75 -14.10 7.21
C LYS A 405 -21.97 -13.35 8.53
N ALA A 406 -21.55 -12.07 8.64
CA ALA A 406 -21.76 -11.32 9.88
C ALA A 406 -23.24 -11.17 10.21
N ARG A 407 -24.12 -11.06 9.20
CA ARG A 407 -25.56 -10.95 9.45
C ARG A 407 -26.13 -12.13 10.23
N ASP A 408 -25.65 -13.35 9.97
CA ASP A 408 -26.14 -14.55 10.65
C ASP A 408 -25.64 -14.61 12.09
N LEU A 409 -24.37 -14.22 12.33
CA LEU A 409 -23.80 -14.04 13.66
C LEU A 409 -24.63 -13.05 14.51
N TYR A 410 -24.93 -11.87 13.97
CA TYR A 410 -25.65 -10.83 14.69
C TYR A 410 -27.13 -11.19 14.91
N ARG A 411 -27.77 -11.84 13.94
CA ARG A 411 -29.15 -12.34 14.11
C ARG A 411 -29.23 -13.41 15.20
N ARG A 412 -28.23 -14.30 15.27
CA ARG A 412 -28.09 -15.30 16.34
C ARG A 412 -27.82 -14.64 17.70
N ALA A 413 -26.99 -13.60 17.76
CA ALA A 413 -26.72 -12.87 18.99
C ALA A 413 -27.98 -12.17 19.56
N LEU A 414 -28.75 -11.49 18.70
CA LEU A 414 -30.02 -10.87 19.09
C LEU A 414 -31.04 -11.89 19.61
N ALA A 415 -31.09 -13.08 18.99
CA ALA A 415 -31.96 -14.17 19.44
C ALA A 415 -31.47 -14.85 20.74
N GLY A 416 -30.18 -14.76 21.05
CA GLY A 416 -29.52 -15.39 22.21
C GLY A 416 -29.32 -14.46 23.42
N ASP A 417 -30.05 -13.34 23.45
CA ASP A 417 -29.96 -12.33 24.51
C ASP A 417 -28.54 -11.79 24.75
N TYR A 418 -27.76 -11.59 23.69
CA TYR A 418 -26.44 -10.97 23.78
C TYR A 418 -26.55 -9.45 23.97
N ARG A 419 -25.58 -8.89 24.69
CA ARG A 419 -25.38 -7.45 24.89
C ARG A 419 -24.38 -6.91 23.87
N PHE A 420 -24.55 -5.66 23.44
CA PHE A 420 -23.83 -5.07 22.31
C PHE A 420 -22.94 -3.90 22.74
N LEU A 421 -22.02 -3.50 21.84
CA LEU A 421 -21.10 -2.37 21.95
C LEU A 421 -20.01 -2.54 23.02
N SER A 422 -19.41 -1.44 23.50
CA SER A 422 -18.20 -1.43 24.33
C SER A 422 -18.23 -2.35 25.55
N TYR A 423 -19.33 -2.31 26.31
CA TYR A 423 -19.50 -3.09 27.53
C TYR A 423 -20.35 -4.36 27.35
N GLY A 424 -20.66 -4.68 26.10
CA GLY A 424 -21.52 -5.81 25.74
C GLY A 424 -20.85 -7.16 25.97
N ASP A 425 -21.20 -8.10 25.10
CA ASP A 425 -20.64 -9.44 25.06
C ASP A 425 -19.64 -9.58 23.91
N ALA A 426 -18.84 -10.64 23.96
CA ALA A 426 -17.74 -10.85 23.04
C ALA A 426 -18.05 -11.90 21.96
N CYS A 427 -17.26 -11.87 20.90
CA CYS A 427 -17.19 -12.84 19.82
C CYS A 427 -15.77 -13.39 19.74
N TYR A 428 -15.63 -14.69 19.49
CA TYR A 428 -14.39 -15.29 19.00
C TYR A 428 -14.63 -15.86 17.60
N LEU A 429 -13.96 -15.29 16.61
CA LEU A 429 -14.19 -15.56 15.20
C LEU A 429 -12.95 -16.19 14.57
N THR A 430 -13.14 -17.27 13.82
CA THR A 430 -12.07 -17.85 12.98
C THR A 430 -12.50 -17.86 11.52
N ARG A 431 -11.52 -17.80 10.63
CA ARG A 431 -11.76 -17.87 9.19
C ARG A 431 -11.98 -19.33 8.75
N SER A 432 -12.88 -19.56 7.80
CA SER A 432 -13.05 -20.87 7.18
C SER A 432 -11.84 -21.20 6.28
N MET A 433 -11.16 -22.31 6.56
CA MET A 433 -9.98 -22.76 5.79
C MET A 433 -10.33 -23.15 4.33
N ASP A 434 -11.58 -23.57 4.06
CA ASP A 434 -12.02 -24.08 2.75
C ASP A 434 -12.32 -22.98 1.71
N GLU A 435 -12.56 -21.74 2.11
CA GLU A 435 -12.91 -20.65 1.18
C GLU A 435 -11.66 -20.02 0.52
N HIS A 436 -10.45 -20.32 1.02
CA HIS A 436 -9.19 -19.92 0.37
C HIS A 436 -8.92 -20.68 -0.94
N ALA A 437 -9.47 -21.90 -1.10
CA ALA A 437 -9.33 -22.69 -2.31
C ALA A 437 -10.33 -22.27 -3.42
N ALA A 438 -11.52 -21.80 -3.05
CA ALA A 438 -12.59 -21.49 -4.01
C ALA A 438 -12.43 -20.15 -4.75
N ALA A 439 -11.59 -19.24 -4.24
CA ALA A 439 -11.22 -17.99 -4.92
C ALA A 439 -9.95 -18.12 -5.79
N ALA A 440 -9.26 -19.26 -5.73
CA ALA A 440 -8.23 -19.62 -6.69
C ALA A 440 -8.89 -20.12 -7.97
N VAL A 441 -9.07 -19.23 -8.94
CA VAL A 441 -9.23 -19.65 -10.33
C VAL A 441 -8.03 -20.54 -10.67
N GLU A 442 -8.31 -21.77 -11.07
CA GLU A 442 -7.35 -22.86 -11.26
C GLU A 442 -6.06 -22.41 -11.95
N PRO A 443 -4.88 -22.54 -11.30
CA PRO A 443 -3.64 -22.71 -12.03
C PRO A 443 -3.61 -24.16 -12.52
N ARG A 444 -3.63 -24.35 -13.85
CA ARG A 444 -3.32 -25.64 -14.47
C ARG A 444 -1.93 -26.07 -14.02
N THR A 445 -1.87 -27.03 -13.12
CA THR A 445 -0.64 -27.68 -12.68
C THR A 445 -0.15 -28.65 -13.76
N GLU A 446 1.01 -28.38 -14.34
CA GLU A 446 1.92 -29.45 -14.73
C GLU A 446 3.10 -29.44 -13.75
N ARG A 447 3.25 -30.57 -13.06
CA ARG A 447 4.33 -30.82 -12.09
C ARG A 447 5.66 -30.89 -12.82
N VAL A 448 6.66 -30.15 -12.35
CA VAL A 448 8.06 -30.58 -12.44
C VAL A 448 8.62 -30.60 -11.03
N ALA A 449 9.13 -31.77 -10.66
CA ALA A 449 9.62 -32.09 -9.33
C ALA A 449 11.10 -31.70 -9.19
N GLY A 450 11.43 -31.20 -7.99
CA GLY A 450 12.76 -31.28 -7.38
C GLY A 450 13.74 -30.19 -7.80
N LEU A 451 14.19 -29.40 -6.83
CA LEU A 451 15.58 -29.26 -6.40
C LEU A 451 15.57 -28.41 -5.12
N GLY A 452 16.18 -28.95 -4.05
CA GLY A 452 16.24 -28.31 -2.73
C GLY A 452 17.25 -27.17 -2.70
N ALA A 453 16.98 -26.17 -1.86
CA ALA A 453 17.90 -25.07 -1.58
C ALA A 453 17.88 -24.78 -0.08
N GLU A 454 18.85 -25.37 0.62
CA GLU A 454 19.43 -24.84 1.85
C GLU A 454 20.92 -24.63 1.53
N GLU A 455 21.42 -23.40 1.62
CA GLU A 455 22.66 -23.04 2.35
C GLU A 455 23.02 -21.54 2.18
N GLN A 456 22.87 -20.84 3.31
CA GLN A 456 23.73 -19.84 3.95
C GLN A 456 24.69 -18.94 3.11
N CYS A 457 24.46 -17.63 3.23
CA CYS A 457 25.47 -16.57 3.10
C CYS A 457 26.55 -16.69 4.17
N ALA A 458 27.80 -16.84 3.75
CA ALA A 458 28.98 -16.46 4.54
C ALA A 458 29.95 -15.68 3.65
N ALA A 459 30.36 -14.50 4.12
CA ALA A 459 31.36 -13.67 3.46
C ALA A 459 32.73 -14.37 3.47
N ALA A 460 33.32 -14.60 2.30
CA ALA A 460 34.70 -15.03 2.13
C ALA A 460 35.36 -14.26 0.98
N ALA A 461 36.65 -13.96 1.17
CA ALA A 461 37.51 -13.24 0.23
C ALA A 461 37.73 -14.01 -1.09
N PRO A 462 38.18 -13.35 -2.18
CA PRO A 462 37.99 -13.84 -3.54
C PRO A 462 38.92 -15.00 -3.87
N ASN A 463 38.35 -16.12 -4.34
CA ASN A 463 39.06 -17.17 -5.05
C ASN A 463 38.32 -17.46 -6.36
N GLU A 464 39.11 -17.61 -7.42
CA GLU A 464 38.70 -17.70 -8.83
C GLU A 464 37.75 -18.89 -9.13
N THR A 465 36.80 -18.64 -10.04
CA THR A 465 35.79 -19.53 -10.69
C THR A 465 34.32 -19.43 -10.21
N GLU A 466 33.86 -18.24 -9.85
CA GLU A 466 32.42 -17.96 -9.68
C GLU A 466 31.80 -17.45 -11.00
N ARG A 467 30.62 -17.99 -11.35
CA ARG A 467 29.86 -17.69 -12.58
C ARG A 467 29.54 -16.17 -12.63
N PRO A 468 29.82 -15.43 -13.73
CA PRO A 468 29.58 -14.00 -13.75
C PRO A 468 28.08 -13.72 -13.60
N LYS A 469 27.73 -12.94 -12.58
CA LYS A 469 26.35 -12.52 -12.30
C LYS A 469 26.07 -11.22 -13.05
N VAL A 470 25.29 -11.33 -14.12
CA VAL A 470 25.07 -10.27 -15.11
C VAL A 470 23.67 -9.70 -14.98
N LEU A 471 23.57 -8.39 -14.76
CA LEU A 471 22.32 -7.66 -14.91
C LEU A 471 22.22 -7.11 -16.35
N LEU A 472 21.37 -7.74 -17.16
CA LEU A 472 21.15 -7.38 -18.56
C LEU A 472 20.03 -6.36 -18.68
N HIS A 473 20.36 -5.09 -18.93
CA HIS A 473 19.36 -4.09 -19.29
C HIS A 473 18.70 -4.47 -20.62
N SER A 474 17.37 -4.52 -20.63
CA SER A 474 16.58 -4.76 -21.84
C SER A 474 15.46 -3.73 -21.99
N CYS A 475 15.24 -3.26 -23.23
CA CYS A 475 14.13 -2.36 -23.55
C CYS A 475 13.03 -3.00 -24.38
N CYS A 476 13.24 -4.23 -24.86
CA CYS A 476 12.26 -5.01 -25.61
C CYS A 476 12.74 -6.44 -25.90
N ALA A 477 11.79 -7.35 -26.18
CA ALA A 477 12.09 -8.73 -26.53
C ALA A 477 12.92 -8.90 -27.83
N PRO A 478 12.61 -8.23 -28.95
CA PRO A 478 13.29 -8.45 -30.23
C PRO A 478 14.80 -8.18 -30.23
N CYS A 479 15.29 -7.29 -29.37
CA CYS A 479 16.71 -6.98 -29.25
C CYS A 479 17.44 -7.88 -28.25
N SER A 480 16.69 -8.58 -27.39
CA SER A 480 17.23 -9.35 -26.27
C SER A 480 17.43 -10.83 -26.60
N GLY A 481 16.63 -11.38 -27.52
CA GLY A 481 16.52 -12.81 -27.78
C GLY A 481 17.86 -13.53 -27.94
N ALA A 482 18.62 -13.17 -28.97
CA ALA A 482 19.88 -13.82 -29.28
C ALA A 482 20.95 -13.60 -28.21
N MET A 483 20.98 -12.41 -27.59
CA MET A 483 21.95 -12.07 -26.55
C MET A 483 21.74 -12.90 -25.28
N ILE A 484 20.48 -13.11 -24.87
CA ILE A 484 20.16 -13.95 -23.71
C ILE A 484 20.54 -15.40 -23.98
N GLU A 485 20.17 -15.95 -25.15
CA GLU A 485 20.56 -17.33 -25.52
C GLU A 485 22.09 -17.49 -25.50
N GLU A 486 22.84 -16.55 -26.09
CA GLU A 486 24.32 -16.60 -26.12
C GLU A 486 24.93 -16.55 -24.70
N MET A 487 24.45 -15.63 -23.85
CA MET A 487 24.96 -15.47 -22.49
C MET A 487 24.68 -16.70 -21.61
N VAL A 488 23.47 -17.27 -21.71
CA VAL A 488 23.05 -18.41 -20.90
C VAL A 488 23.67 -19.71 -21.40
N GLU A 489 23.67 -19.95 -22.70
CA GLU A 489 24.07 -21.24 -23.28
C GLU A 489 25.57 -21.35 -23.55
N LYS A 490 26.24 -20.27 -23.96
CA LYS A 490 27.65 -20.32 -24.41
C LYS A 490 28.63 -19.67 -23.47
N GLN A 491 28.23 -18.59 -22.79
CA GLN A 491 29.09 -17.88 -21.84
C GLN A 491 28.92 -18.37 -20.40
N ASP A 492 27.98 -19.29 -20.15
CA ASP A 492 27.69 -19.85 -18.83
C ASP A 492 27.43 -18.73 -17.80
N ALA A 493 26.74 -17.65 -18.16
CA ALA A 493 26.48 -16.52 -17.26
C ALA A 493 25.20 -16.71 -16.41
N ASP A 494 25.20 -16.17 -15.19
CA ASP A 494 23.97 -16.02 -14.38
C ASP A 494 23.30 -14.69 -14.73
N VAL A 495 22.34 -14.74 -15.66
CA VAL A 495 21.71 -13.55 -16.25
C VAL A 495 20.41 -13.23 -15.53
N THR A 496 20.21 -11.97 -15.15
CA THR A 496 18.91 -11.41 -14.78
C THR A 496 18.57 -10.26 -15.72
N ILE A 497 17.37 -10.26 -16.28
CA ILE A 497 16.89 -9.19 -17.17
C ILE A 497 16.38 -8.03 -16.33
N PHE A 498 16.87 -6.83 -16.59
CA PHE A 498 16.38 -5.59 -16.01
C PHE A 498 15.65 -4.76 -17.08
N PHE A 499 14.32 -4.77 -17.03
CA PHE A 499 13.51 -3.99 -17.97
C PHE A 499 13.31 -2.57 -17.44
N TYR A 500 14.04 -1.60 -18.01
CA TYR A 500 13.91 -0.20 -17.61
C TYR A 500 14.01 0.73 -18.80
N ASN A 501 12.86 1.23 -19.23
CA ASN A 501 12.81 2.20 -20.31
C ASN A 501 11.66 3.21 -20.14
N PRO A 502 11.87 4.28 -19.34
CA PRO A 502 10.82 5.24 -19.03
C PRO A 502 10.41 6.14 -20.20
N ASN A 503 11.14 6.13 -21.31
CA ASN A 503 10.85 6.99 -22.45
C ASN A 503 9.85 6.42 -23.45
N ILE A 504 9.47 5.14 -23.30
CA ILE A 504 8.57 4.50 -24.27
C ILE A 504 7.23 5.20 -24.24
N HIS A 505 6.80 5.68 -25.40
CA HIS A 505 5.61 6.46 -25.60
C HIS A 505 4.86 5.93 -26.83
N PRO A 506 3.53 5.74 -26.77
CA PRO A 506 2.66 5.94 -25.60
C PRO A 506 2.76 4.79 -24.60
N ARG A 507 2.06 4.87 -23.46
CA ARG A 507 2.05 3.79 -22.46
C ARG A 507 1.67 2.41 -23.05
N ALA A 508 0.75 2.37 -24.01
CA ALA A 508 0.38 1.11 -24.67
C ALA A 508 1.58 0.41 -25.34
N GLU A 509 2.52 1.18 -25.92
CA GLU A 509 3.77 0.65 -26.49
C GLU A 509 4.68 0.08 -25.39
N TYR A 510 4.76 0.76 -24.23
CA TYR A 510 5.56 0.31 -23.08
C TYR A 510 5.07 -1.03 -22.55
N GLU A 511 3.75 -1.14 -22.28
CA GLU A 511 3.16 -2.37 -21.74
C GLU A 511 3.30 -3.55 -22.72
N LEU A 512 3.17 -3.30 -24.04
CA LEU A 512 3.37 -4.32 -25.07
C LEU A 512 4.81 -4.84 -25.07
N ARG A 513 5.80 -3.94 -25.17
CA ARG A 513 7.23 -4.30 -25.21
C ARG A 513 7.68 -4.99 -23.91
N LYS A 514 7.14 -4.58 -22.76
CA LYS A 514 7.38 -5.21 -21.47
C LYS A 514 6.85 -6.64 -21.45
N ARG A 515 5.57 -6.82 -21.79
CA ARG A 515 4.90 -8.12 -21.73
C ARG A 515 5.60 -9.17 -22.60
N GLU A 516 5.96 -8.83 -23.83
CA GLU A 516 6.68 -9.77 -24.73
C GLU A 516 8.03 -10.20 -24.15
N ASN A 517 8.74 -9.26 -23.53
CA ASN A 517 10.06 -9.50 -22.95
C ASN A 517 9.97 -10.37 -21.69
N GLU A 518 8.98 -10.09 -20.84
CA GLU A 518 8.69 -10.87 -19.65
C GLU A 518 8.24 -12.31 -20.00
N GLU A 519 7.38 -12.45 -21.01
CA GLU A 519 6.94 -13.76 -21.51
C GLU A 519 8.11 -14.58 -22.06
N TYR A 520 9.02 -13.94 -22.81
CA TYR A 520 10.21 -14.59 -23.34
C TYR A 520 11.21 -14.97 -22.24
N ALA A 521 11.47 -14.08 -21.28
CA ALA A 521 12.31 -14.35 -20.12
C ALA A 521 11.81 -15.56 -19.33
N ARG A 522 10.49 -15.61 -19.07
CA ARG A 522 9.83 -16.72 -18.37
C ARG A 522 10.01 -18.05 -19.11
N ARG A 523 9.92 -18.05 -20.46
CA ARG A 523 10.13 -19.24 -21.28
C ARG A 523 11.57 -19.77 -21.18
N LEU A 524 12.55 -18.88 -21.03
CA LEU A 524 13.96 -19.24 -20.87
C LEU A 524 14.35 -19.55 -19.41
N GLY A 525 13.45 -19.38 -18.45
CA GLY A 525 13.76 -19.54 -17.03
C GLY A 525 14.70 -18.46 -16.47
N VAL A 526 14.76 -17.31 -17.15
CA VAL A 526 15.64 -16.19 -16.77
C VAL A 526 14.89 -15.23 -15.85
N PRO A 527 15.44 -14.87 -14.66
CA PRO A 527 14.83 -13.88 -13.78
C PRO A 527 14.59 -12.54 -14.49
N PHE A 528 13.45 -11.92 -14.20
CA PHE A 528 13.04 -10.66 -14.81
C PHE A 528 12.70 -9.64 -13.72
N VAL A 529 13.32 -8.47 -13.81
CA VAL A 529 13.11 -7.34 -12.92
C VAL A 529 12.49 -6.21 -13.71
N ASP A 530 11.31 -5.75 -13.28
CA ASP A 530 10.62 -4.61 -13.85
C ASP A 530 11.05 -3.32 -13.16
N GLY A 531 11.65 -2.39 -13.92
CA GLY A 531 12.01 -1.05 -13.47
C GLY A 531 10.90 -0.04 -13.73
N ASP A 532 10.95 1.10 -13.04
CA ASP A 532 9.82 2.06 -13.08
C ASP A 532 9.57 2.68 -14.46
N TYR A 533 8.30 2.88 -14.76
CA TYR A 533 7.88 3.74 -15.86
C TYR A 533 7.63 5.17 -15.38
N ASP A 534 8.68 6.00 -15.42
CA ASP A 534 8.64 7.42 -15.04
C ASP A 534 8.90 8.36 -16.24
N PRO A 535 7.90 8.55 -17.12
CA PRO A 535 8.05 9.42 -18.28
C PRO A 535 8.26 10.89 -17.90
N ASP A 536 7.74 11.33 -16.74
CA ASP A 536 7.81 12.73 -16.29
C ASP A 536 9.25 13.16 -16.04
N GLU A 537 10.02 12.34 -15.31
CA GLU A 537 11.44 12.59 -15.07
C GLU A 537 12.25 12.53 -16.37
N TRP A 538 11.92 11.60 -17.28
CA TRP A 538 12.57 11.55 -18.59
C TRP A 538 12.32 12.83 -19.41
N TYR A 539 11.08 13.32 -19.48
CA TYR A 539 10.75 14.57 -20.18
C TYR A 539 11.43 15.78 -19.54
N LYS A 540 11.55 15.80 -18.21
CA LYS A 540 12.27 16.86 -17.49
C LYS A 540 13.75 16.91 -17.90
N ARG A 541 14.43 15.76 -18.03
CA ARG A 541 15.82 15.66 -18.50
C ARG A 541 15.97 15.98 -19.98
N ALA A 542 14.98 15.62 -20.80
CA ALA A 542 14.98 15.87 -22.24
C ALA A 542 14.71 17.33 -22.62
N ARG A 543 14.33 18.19 -21.66
CA ARG A 543 14.05 19.61 -21.91
C ARG A 543 15.26 20.30 -22.56
N GLY A 544 15.00 21.01 -23.66
CA GLY A 544 16.04 21.68 -24.46
C GLY A 544 16.70 20.78 -25.51
N MET A 545 16.42 19.48 -25.52
CA MET A 545 16.92 18.51 -26.51
C MET A 545 15.82 18.00 -27.44
N GLU A 546 14.66 18.65 -27.48
CA GLU A 546 13.47 18.19 -28.21
C GLU A 546 13.72 18.06 -29.72
N PHE A 547 14.64 18.86 -30.25
CA PHE A 547 15.05 18.85 -31.67
C PHE A 547 16.51 18.40 -31.84
N SER A 548 17.08 17.73 -30.84
CA SER A 548 18.34 17.00 -31.05
C SER A 548 18.05 15.83 -32.00
N PRO A 549 18.88 15.62 -33.04
CA PRO A 549 18.66 14.55 -34.01
C PRO A 549 18.72 13.16 -33.35
N GLU A 550 18.20 12.14 -34.03
CA GLU A 550 18.45 10.75 -33.64
C GLU A 550 19.96 10.47 -33.67
N ARG A 551 20.44 9.64 -32.72
CA ARG A 551 21.87 9.48 -32.39
C ARG A 551 22.57 10.79 -31.95
N GLY A 552 21.81 11.81 -31.57
CA GLY A 552 22.30 13.05 -30.97
C GLY A 552 22.35 13.02 -29.44
N SER A 553 22.56 14.19 -28.83
CA SER A 553 22.69 14.37 -27.36
C SER A 553 21.50 13.83 -26.56
N ARG A 554 20.30 13.85 -27.14
CA ARG A 554 19.08 13.28 -26.53
C ARG A 554 19.20 11.78 -26.32
N CYS A 555 19.78 11.06 -27.29
CA CYS A 555 19.97 9.62 -27.22
C CYS A 555 21.00 9.27 -26.15
N THR A 556 22.14 9.98 -26.11
CA THR A 556 23.15 9.83 -25.04
C THR A 556 22.54 10.03 -23.65
N MET A 557 21.80 11.13 -23.42
CA MET A 557 21.13 11.37 -22.14
C MET A 557 20.18 10.23 -21.76
N CYS A 558 19.45 9.71 -22.75
CA CYS A 558 18.53 8.60 -22.53
C CYS A 558 19.26 7.30 -22.16
N PHE A 559 20.38 6.99 -22.83
CA PHE A 559 21.18 5.82 -22.51
C PHE A 559 21.86 5.96 -21.15
N ASP A 560 22.41 7.13 -20.81
CA ASP A 560 22.95 7.43 -19.49
C ASP A 560 21.92 7.20 -18.39
N MET A 561 20.69 7.70 -18.56
CA MET A 561 19.62 7.49 -17.58
C MET A 561 19.30 6.01 -17.36
N ARG A 562 19.26 5.21 -18.43
CA ARG A 562 18.97 3.78 -18.34
C ARG A 562 20.14 2.99 -17.76
N MET A 563 21.36 3.30 -18.17
CA MET A 563 22.56 2.61 -17.70
C MET A 563 22.92 2.98 -16.26
N ASP A 564 22.80 4.25 -15.87
CA ASP A 564 22.97 4.67 -14.48
C ASP A 564 22.05 3.91 -13.55
N ARG A 565 20.81 3.70 -14.00
CA ARG A 565 19.83 2.95 -13.24
C ARG A 565 20.17 1.47 -13.12
N THR A 566 20.61 0.89 -14.22
CA THR A 566 21.03 -0.52 -14.31
C THR A 566 22.23 -0.76 -13.40
N ALA A 567 23.24 0.10 -13.45
CA ALA A 567 24.44 0.01 -12.63
C ALA A 567 24.14 0.17 -11.12
N LEU A 568 23.24 1.09 -10.76
CA LEU A 568 22.81 1.28 -9.37
C LEU A 568 22.13 0.00 -8.84
N TYR A 569 21.17 -0.56 -9.60
CA TYR A 569 20.52 -1.82 -9.22
C TYR A 569 21.51 -2.98 -9.12
N ALA A 570 22.41 -3.10 -10.10
CA ALA A 570 23.44 -4.15 -10.12
C ALA A 570 24.32 -4.10 -8.85
N HIS A 571 24.79 -2.90 -8.48
CA HIS A 571 25.60 -2.69 -7.29
C HIS A 571 24.85 -3.08 -5.99
N GLU A 572 23.60 -2.65 -5.84
CA GLU A 572 22.81 -2.90 -4.62
C GLU A 572 22.43 -4.37 -4.41
N TRP A 573 22.40 -5.16 -5.49
CA TRP A 573 21.97 -6.56 -5.46
C TRP A 573 23.11 -7.56 -5.75
N GLY A 574 24.36 -7.10 -5.66
CA GLY A 574 25.55 -7.96 -5.73
C GLY A 574 25.78 -8.58 -7.10
N PHE A 575 25.40 -7.90 -8.17
CA PHE A 575 25.84 -8.27 -9.52
C PHE A 575 27.29 -7.82 -9.73
N SER A 576 28.06 -8.59 -10.49
CA SER A 576 29.44 -8.24 -10.86
C SER A 576 29.52 -7.53 -12.21
N HIS A 577 28.52 -7.75 -13.07
CA HIS A 577 28.52 -7.28 -14.45
C HIS A 577 27.20 -6.61 -14.82
N ILE A 578 27.29 -5.62 -15.72
CA ILE A 578 26.14 -5.06 -16.42
C ILE A 578 26.33 -5.15 -17.92
N ALA A 579 25.22 -5.39 -18.63
CA ALA A 579 25.18 -5.42 -20.09
C ALA A 579 23.89 -4.76 -20.59
N THR A 580 23.77 -4.50 -21.89
CA THR A 580 22.57 -3.88 -22.45
C THR A 580 22.25 -4.40 -23.84
N THR A 581 20.98 -4.74 -24.08
CA THR A 581 20.50 -5.14 -25.41
C THR A 581 20.39 -3.95 -26.37
N ASN A 582 20.69 -2.73 -25.92
CA ASN A 582 20.72 -1.58 -26.81
C ASN A 582 21.85 -1.69 -27.85
N SER A 583 22.96 -2.37 -27.52
CA SER A 583 24.10 -2.57 -28.42
C SER A 583 23.76 -3.47 -29.60
N THR A 584 22.74 -4.34 -29.52
CA THR A 584 22.34 -5.22 -30.63
C THR A 584 21.53 -4.50 -31.73
N SER A 585 21.08 -3.27 -31.45
CA SER A 585 20.16 -2.53 -32.32
C SER A 585 20.92 -1.72 -33.38
N ARG A 586 20.65 -1.99 -34.67
CA ARG A 586 21.21 -1.20 -35.79
C ARG A 586 20.70 0.24 -35.80
N TRP A 587 19.53 0.49 -35.25
CA TRP A 587 18.94 1.82 -35.11
C TRP A 587 19.58 2.69 -34.01
N LYS A 588 20.50 2.15 -33.21
CA LYS A 588 21.21 2.89 -32.15
C LYS A 588 22.68 3.06 -32.51
N ASP A 589 23.26 4.15 -32.01
CA ASP A 589 24.70 4.35 -32.07
C ASP A 589 25.35 3.51 -30.97
N GLU A 590 26.20 2.57 -31.37
CA GLU A 590 26.83 1.60 -30.47
C GLU A 590 27.80 2.26 -29.52
N GLN A 591 28.62 3.16 -30.03
CA GLN A 591 29.60 3.88 -29.22
C GLN A 591 28.90 4.71 -28.13
N GLN A 592 27.79 5.38 -28.45
CA GLN A 592 26.99 6.08 -27.44
C GLN A 592 26.45 5.15 -26.35
N VAL A 593 25.98 3.96 -26.74
CA VAL A 593 25.44 2.96 -25.81
C VAL A 593 26.54 2.43 -24.90
N ASP A 594 27.68 2.03 -25.47
CA ASP A 594 28.79 1.45 -24.72
C ASP A 594 29.47 2.48 -23.82
N ASP A 595 29.64 3.71 -24.30
CA ASP A 595 30.19 4.78 -23.46
C ASP A 595 29.26 5.11 -22.29
N SER A 596 27.94 5.06 -22.47
CA SER A 596 26.97 5.16 -21.36
C SER A 596 27.08 3.99 -20.39
N GLY A 597 27.25 2.77 -20.91
CA GLY A 597 27.45 1.56 -20.10
C GLY A 597 28.71 1.64 -19.24
N ARG A 598 29.86 1.96 -19.85
CA ARG A 598 31.14 2.14 -19.15
C ARG A 598 31.10 3.28 -18.13
N ARG A 599 30.48 4.42 -18.46
CA ARG A 599 30.30 5.54 -17.51
C ARG A 599 29.46 5.14 -16.29
N ALA A 600 28.41 4.37 -16.50
CA ALA A 600 27.55 3.92 -15.41
C ALA A 600 28.22 2.84 -14.55
N ALA A 601 28.86 1.86 -15.19
CA ALA A 601 29.63 0.81 -14.52
C ALA A 601 30.71 1.41 -13.64
N ALA A 602 31.52 2.34 -14.15
CA ALA A 602 32.63 2.98 -13.42
C ALA A 602 32.23 3.78 -12.15
N LYS A 603 30.93 4.04 -11.93
CA LYS A 603 30.43 4.63 -10.68
C LYS A 603 30.41 3.62 -9.52
N TYR A 604 30.47 2.34 -9.85
CA TYR A 604 30.41 1.21 -8.94
C TYR A 604 31.54 0.23 -9.32
N ASP A 605 31.87 -0.75 -8.47
CA ASP A 605 32.89 -1.75 -8.81
C ASP A 605 32.28 -2.83 -9.73
N LEU A 606 31.80 -2.42 -10.91
CA LEU A 606 31.08 -3.23 -11.88
C LEU A 606 31.84 -3.31 -13.20
N THR A 607 31.75 -4.45 -13.87
CA THR A 607 32.26 -4.62 -15.24
C THR A 607 31.15 -4.42 -16.26
N TYR A 608 31.36 -3.59 -17.27
CA TYR A 608 30.46 -3.49 -18.42
C TYR A 608 30.87 -4.51 -19.49
N MET A 609 29.94 -5.36 -19.92
CA MET A 609 30.16 -6.33 -21.00
C MET A 609 29.86 -5.71 -22.36
N ASP A 610 30.90 -5.44 -23.13
CA ASP A 610 30.86 -4.78 -24.44
C ASP A 610 31.27 -5.69 -25.60
N ASP A 611 30.91 -6.98 -25.56
CA ASP A 611 31.15 -7.92 -26.66
C ASP A 611 30.52 -7.44 -27.99
N ASP A 612 31.01 -7.95 -29.12
CA ASP A 612 30.43 -7.67 -30.44
C ASP A 612 29.13 -8.46 -30.64
N TRP A 613 28.00 -7.79 -30.35
CA TRP A 613 26.66 -8.36 -30.48
C TRP A 613 26.05 -8.21 -31.89
N LYS A 614 26.76 -7.58 -32.85
CA LYS A 614 26.24 -7.26 -34.19
C LYS A 614 26.81 -8.12 -35.31
N THR A 615 27.52 -9.19 -34.98
CA THR A 615 27.99 -10.17 -35.97
C THR A 615 26.85 -10.71 -36.84
N ASP A 616 27.18 -11.18 -38.04
CA ASP A 616 26.19 -11.73 -38.98
C ASP A 616 25.45 -12.93 -38.36
N VAL A 617 26.14 -13.74 -37.55
CA VAL A 617 25.57 -14.89 -36.86
C VAL A 617 24.55 -14.45 -35.80
N MET A 618 24.90 -13.48 -34.95
CA MET A 618 23.99 -12.95 -33.93
C MET A 618 22.80 -12.23 -34.56
N THR A 619 23.05 -11.49 -35.65
CA THR A 619 22.00 -10.81 -36.41
C THR A 619 21.02 -11.81 -37.00
N ALA A 620 21.50 -12.87 -37.66
CA ALA A 620 20.64 -13.92 -38.21
C ALA A 620 19.82 -14.59 -37.11
N ARG A 621 20.47 -14.98 -36.01
CA ARG A 621 19.81 -15.61 -34.86
C ARG A 621 18.73 -14.74 -34.23
N LYS A 622 18.97 -13.43 -34.14
CA LYS A 622 17.98 -12.45 -33.65
C LYS A 622 16.69 -12.51 -34.48
N TYR A 623 16.77 -12.46 -35.81
CA TYR A 623 15.57 -12.49 -36.65
C TYR A 623 14.88 -13.86 -36.67
N GLU A 624 15.62 -14.95 -36.55
CA GLU A 624 15.04 -16.29 -36.36
C GLU A 624 14.17 -16.35 -35.10
N ILE A 625 14.71 -15.92 -33.96
CA ILE A 625 13.97 -15.88 -32.68
C ILE A 625 12.75 -14.98 -32.82
N ASN A 626 12.93 -13.79 -33.40
CA ASN A 626 11.84 -12.83 -33.55
C ASN A 626 10.66 -13.42 -34.33
N ALA A 627 10.92 -14.11 -35.44
CA ALA A 627 9.89 -14.79 -36.22
C ALA A 627 9.26 -15.97 -35.46
N GLN A 628 10.08 -16.79 -34.79
CA GLN A 628 9.60 -17.94 -34.00
C GLN A 628 8.67 -17.54 -32.85
N GLN A 629 8.94 -16.40 -32.21
CA GLN A 629 8.11 -15.87 -31.13
C GLN A 629 6.99 -14.95 -31.63
N SER A 630 6.99 -14.61 -32.93
CA SER A 630 6.07 -13.63 -33.51
C SER A 630 6.07 -12.30 -32.75
N PHE A 631 7.26 -11.82 -32.38
CA PHE A 631 7.36 -10.55 -31.67
C PHE A 631 6.86 -9.38 -32.52
N TYR A 632 6.32 -8.37 -31.85
CA TYR A 632 5.92 -7.11 -32.46
C TYR A 632 7.11 -6.36 -33.07
N LYS A 633 6.95 -5.95 -34.34
CA LYS A 633 7.93 -5.15 -35.10
C LYS A 633 7.90 -3.70 -34.62
N GLN A 634 9.02 -3.26 -34.06
CA GLN A 634 9.16 -1.90 -33.54
C GLN A 634 9.69 -0.96 -34.61
N GLU A 635 8.84 -0.05 -35.09
CA GLU A 635 9.19 0.88 -36.17
C GLU A 635 9.94 2.15 -35.69
N TYR A 636 10.20 2.28 -34.38
CA TYR A 636 10.89 3.43 -33.79
C TYR A 636 11.51 3.09 -32.43
N CYS A 637 12.40 3.95 -31.94
CA CYS A 637 13.18 3.73 -30.71
C CYS A 637 12.29 3.58 -29.45
N GLY A 638 11.06 4.10 -29.50
CA GLY A 638 10.09 4.09 -28.42
C GLY A 638 9.77 5.48 -27.88
N CYS A 639 10.66 6.47 -28.03
CA CYS A 639 10.40 7.80 -27.49
C CYS A 639 9.51 8.67 -28.40
N SER A 640 8.77 9.61 -27.80
CA SER A 640 7.85 10.48 -28.55
C SER A 640 8.54 11.33 -29.62
N PHE A 641 9.80 11.71 -29.40
CA PHE A 641 10.55 12.47 -30.39
C PHE A 641 11.02 11.58 -31.55
N SER A 642 11.41 10.33 -31.27
CA SER A 642 11.73 9.33 -32.30
C SER A 642 10.52 9.05 -33.21
N LEU A 643 9.35 8.90 -32.59
CA LEU A 643 8.09 8.72 -33.33
C LEU A 643 7.78 9.92 -34.23
N ARG A 644 7.97 11.14 -33.73
CA ARG A 644 7.81 12.38 -34.53
C ARG A 644 8.78 12.40 -35.72
N ASP A 645 10.05 12.15 -35.47
CA ASP A 645 11.11 12.25 -36.48
C ASP A 645 10.91 11.20 -37.59
N ASN A 646 10.56 9.96 -37.22
CA ASN A 646 10.22 8.91 -38.17
C ASN A 646 8.96 9.22 -38.97
N ASN A 647 7.88 9.68 -38.34
CA ASN A 647 6.66 10.04 -39.06
C ASN A 647 6.84 11.23 -40.00
N PHE A 648 7.74 12.16 -39.67
CA PHE A 648 8.11 13.24 -40.57
C PHE A 648 8.86 12.74 -41.81
N HIS A 649 9.82 11.82 -41.63
CA HIS A 649 10.52 11.18 -42.73
C HIS A 649 9.57 10.35 -43.60
N ARG A 650 8.75 9.48 -43.00
CA ARG A 650 7.76 8.66 -43.70
C ARG A 650 6.79 9.49 -44.54
N ALA A 651 6.32 10.62 -44.02
CA ALA A 651 5.46 11.53 -44.78
C ALA A 651 6.15 12.10 -46.04
N LYS A 652 7.47 12.32 -46.02
CA LYS A 652 8.23 12.76 -47.21
C LYS A 652 8.39 11.66 -48.26
N GLU A 653 8.57 10.44 -47.79
CA GLU A 653 8.66 9.25 -48.64
C GLU A 653 7.28 8.74 -49.11
N GLY A 654 6.19 9.41 -48.70
CA GLY A 654 4.82 9.01 -49.05
C GLY A 654 4.32 7.74 -48.34
N LEU A 655 4.93 7.39 -47.21
CA LEU A 655 4.59 6.23 -46.39
C LEU A 655 3.58 6.59 -45.29
N ASP A 656 2.76 5.60 -44.91
CA ASP A 656 1.81 5.75 -43.81
C ASP A 656 2.52 6.01 -42.47
N PRO A 657 1.93 6.80 -41.55
CA PRO A 657 2.53 7.05 -40.25
C PRO A 657 2.53 5.78 -39.38
N ILE A 658 3.55 5.66 -38.53
CA ILE A 658 3.68 4.61 -37.52
C ILE A 658 2.48 4.66 -36.58
N LYS A 659 1.91 3.48 -36.31
CA LYS A 659 0.82 3.28 -35.34
C LYS A 659 1.35 2.51 -34.14
N PRO A 660 1.73 3.19 -33.04
CA PRO A 660 2.27 2.52 -31.87
C PRO A 660 1.33 1.45 -31.33
N ALA A 661 1.89 0.33 -30.89
CA ALA A 661 1.21 -0.86 -30.40
C ALA A 661 0.18 -1.49 -31.38
N GLN A 662 0.29 -1.21 -32.69
CA GLN A 662 -0.63 -1.72 -33.72
C GLN A 662 0.09 -2.14 -35.02
N GLY A 663 1.40 -2.37 -34.96
CA GLY A 663 2.20 -2.81 -36.11
C GLY A 663 2.24 -4.32 -36.29
N ASP A 664 2.93 -4.75 -37.34
CA ASP A 664 3.07 -6.15 -37.72
C ASP A 664 3.98 -6.92 -36.75
N VAL A 665 4.05 -8.24 -36.95
CA VAL A 665 4.97 -9.13 -36.21
C VAL A 665 6.06 -9.66 -37.13
N TYR A 666 7.21 -10.00 -36.57
CA TYR A 666 8.26 -10.70 -37.29
C TYR A 666 7.73 -12.06 -37.75
N SER A 667 7.99 -12.43 -39.00
CA SER A 667 7.43 -13.65 -39.60
C SER A 667 8.33 -14.29 -40.66
N ASP A 668 9.17 -13.51 -41.33
CA ASP A 668 10.15 -14.00 -42.29
C ASP A 668 11.54 -13.44 -41.93
N PRO A 669 12.42 -14.25 -41.30
CA PRO A 669 13.72 -13.79 -40.84
C PRO A 669 14.58 -13.13 -41.93
N LEU A 670 14.48 -13.57 -43.18
CA LEU A 670 15.30 -13.05 -44.28
C LEU A 670 14.76 -11.71 -44.78
N ALA A 671 13.44 -11.62 -44.97
CA ALA A 671 12.80 -10.37 -45.37
C ALA A 671 12.95 -9.30 -44.28
N ASP A 672 12.71 -9.69 -43.02
CA ASP A 672 12.80 -8.81 -41.86
C ASP A 672 14.23 -8.30 -41.61
N ALA A 673 15.24 -9.13 -41.89
CA ALA A 673 16.64 -8.71 -41.84
C ALA A 673 17.02 -7.71 -42.95
N ALA A 674 16.44 -7.87 -44.14
CA ALA A 674 16.69 -6.97 -45.27
C ALA A 674 16.08 -5.57 -45.06
N GLU A 675 14.95 -5.47 -44.35
CA GLU A 675 14.32 -4.20 -43.95
C GLU A 675 15.23 -3.34 -43.05
N GLU A 676 16.14 -3.97 -42.30
CA GLU A 676 17.09 -3.31 -41.40
C GLU A 676 18.55 -3.44 -41.89
N SER A 677 18.77 -3.56 -43.21
CA SER A 677 20.13 -3.66 -43.77
C SER A 677 20.96 -2.41 -43.44
N PRO A 678 22.30 -2.52 -43.36
CA PRO A 678 23.19 -1.37 -43.13
C PRO A 678 22.90 -0.21 -44.08
N GLU A 679 22.63 -0.49 -45.36
CA GLU A 679 22.35 0.52 -46.38
C GLU A 679 21.07 1.30 -46.08
N VAL A 680 20.00 0.62 -45.66
CA VAL A 680 18.71 1.25 -45.31
C VAL A 680 18.85 2.11 -44.06
N VAL A 681 19.49 1.56 -43.03
CA VAL A 681 19.69 2.22 -41.74
C VAL A 681 20.59 3.45 -41.90
N ASP A 682 21.72 3.33 -42.61
CA ASP A 682 22.66 4.42 -42.81
C ASP A 682 22.10 5.52 -43.72
N ALA A 683 21.20 5.19 -44.65
CA ALA A 683 20.49 6.20 -45.43
C ALA A 683 19.62 7.09 -44.54
N PHE A 684 18.83 6.50 -43.63
CA PHE A 684 17.98 7.27 -42.71
C PHE A 684 18.79 8.24 -41.84
N PHE A 685 19.89 7.78 -41.23
CA PHE A 685 20.69 8.62 -40.33
C PHE A 685 21.51 9.70 -41.03
N ARG A 686 21.87 9.50 -42.31
CA ARG A 686 22.53 10.52 -43.13
C ARG A 686 21.66 11.77 -43.27
N ASP A 687 20.35 11.60 -43.36
CA ASP A 687 19.40 12.69 -43.59
C ASP A 687 18.78 13.25 -42.30
N ALA A 688 18.95 12.55 -41.16
CA ALA A 688 18.38 12.93 -39.86
C ALA A 688 18.70 14.37 -39.38
N PRO A 689 19.94 14.91 -39.56
CA PRO A 689 20.25 16.29 -39.20
C PRO A 689 19.44 17.31 -40.03
N ALA A 690 19.24 17.04 -41.33
CA ALA A 690 18.48 17.92 -42.22
C ALA A 690 16.99 17.93 -41.84
N PHE A 691 16.41 16.77 -41.52
CA PHE A 691 15.02 16.67 -41.05
C PHE A 691 14.81 17.43 -39.74
N SER A 692 15.78 17.38 -38.81
CA SER A 692 15.68 18.02 -37.50
C SER A 692 15.59 19.55 -37.60
N GLU A 693 16.36 20.17 -38.50
CA GLU A 693 16.31 21.62 -38.71
C GLU A 693 15.02 22.06 -39.41
N GLU A 694 14.53 21.26 -40.37
CA GLU A 694 13.25 21.52 -41.04
C GLU A 694 12.06 21.38 -40.09
N LEU A 695 12.03 20.34 -39.27
CA LEU A 695 11.04 20.13 -38.21
C LEU A 695 10.99 21.30 -37.23
N ARG A 696 12.17 21.82 -36.86
CA ARG A 696 12.29 23.01 -36.01
C ARG A 696 11.69 24.25 -36.70
N GLY A 697 11.88 24.39 -38.02
CA GLY A 697 11.23 25.42 -38.84
C GLY A 697 9.70 25.30 -38.85
N VAL A 698 9.17 24.11 -39.16
CA VAL A 698 7.73 23.83 -39.16
C VAL A 698 7.10 24.11 -37.79
N TYR A 699 7.77 23.71 -36.71
CA TYR A 699 7.31 23.98 -35.34
C TYR A 699 7.27 25.48 -35.03
N LYS A 700 8.33 26.24 -35.37
CA LYS A 700 8.36 27.70 -35.19
C LYS A 700 7.22 28.38 -35.96
N THR A 701 6.93 27.94 -37.19
CA THR A 701 5.85 28.47 -38.02
C THR A 701 4.47 28.16 -37.44
N ARG A 702 4.23 26.90 -37.01
CA ARG A 702 2.98 26.51 -36.34
C ARG A 702 2.78 27.24 -35.01
N ARG A 703 3.84 27.44 -34.22
CA ARG A 703 3.78 28.20 -32.97
C ARG A 703 3.45 29.67 -33.23
N ARG A 704 4.09 30.31 -34.21
CA ARG A 704 3.77 31.69 -34.64
C ARG A 704 2.32 31.81 -35.14
N ALA A 705 1.84 30.84 -35.92
CA ALA A 705 0.45 30.81 -36.38
C ALA A 705 -0.53 30.63 -35.21
N ARG A 706 -0.16 29.82 -34.21
CA ARG A 706 -0.99 29.60 -33.03
C ARG A 706 -1.00 30.80 -32.07
N ASP A 707 0.16 31.41 -31.82
CA ASP A 707 0.32 32.63 -31.03
C ASP A 707 -0.41 33.83 -31.71
N ALA A 708 -0.52 33.83 -33.04
CA ALA A 708 -1.35 34.80 -33.79
C ALA A 708 -2.86 34.50 -33.74
N SER A 709 -3.26 33.28 -33.38
CA SER A 709 -4.67 32.83 -33.31
C SER A 709 -5.22 32.75 -31.88
N VAL A 710 -4.38 32.88 -30.85
CA VAL A 710 -4.73 32.64 -29.45
C VAL A 710 -4.46 33.89 -28.61
N SER A 711 -5.35 34.87 -28.73
CA SER A 711 -5.85 35.61 -27.57
C SER A 711 -6.87 34.71 -26.85
N GLY A 712 -6.42 33.89 -25.90
CA GLY A 712 -7.34 33.04 -25.13
C GLY A 712 -6.70 31.77 -24.60
N ASN A 713 -6.26 31.84 -23.34
CA ASN A 713 -6.12 30.74 -22.37
C ASN A 713 -6.11 29.30 -22.91
N ASN A 714 -4.94 28.69 -22.81
CA ASN A 714 -4.66 27.49 -22.01
C ASN A 714 -3.60 26.62 -22.70
N TRP A 715 -2.58 26.27 -21.93
CA TRP A 715 -1.78 25.08 -22.10
C TRP A 715 -2.02 24.19 -20.90
#